data_AF-A0A1B0DQ92-F1
#
_entry.id   AF-A0A1B0DQ92-F1
#
_cell.length_a   1.000
_cell.length_b   1.000
_cell.length_c   1.000
_cell.angle_alpha   90.00
_cell.angle_beta   90.00
_cell.angle_gamma   90.00
#
_symmetry.space_group_name_H-M   'P 1'
#
loop_
_entity.id
_entity.type
_entity.pdbx_description
1 polymer ?
#
loop_
_entity_poly.entity_id
_entity_poly.type
_entity_poly.pdbx_seq_one_letter_code
_entity_poly.pdbx_strand_id
1 'polypeptide(L)'
;MPTRCYDSLSVVNSSVKTTKVRKMSLFRVITWWTTQCPSTSGFDSFSLLCGRLGLVEDGERDSIVVGSHSGHLSVFAPSPPENGATFSPTDILLEVKLPQPVIGLACGKFSSSRSDNRSCLAVLHPMKLSVFWLTATEGVAEHGTQFRLQLAYESILSKFAFSLCSGGFGGVKGKEFLCILHTDGGLKFFEQDGISYETQLPEERSIPAPMKYVSRIDCFVTVAPSGFIECFKYQDLAQSSDNVTSQQICPFWTFFIGESPLDIAVHQVTNSESVIIVLGEHNLFCLSDTGKIKFIKKLDYTAVCLHSFVIGWYWEPDVRLMIAIATEMGSLLIYEESKLIWSAQLPQIPVALSRGTFTDLSGGIVTLSDTGILTVGFLGSEPQIFKVPSLNLKQLTVEKAQKELEDLEAEIKSGIDFTDISLINATAERELSVNVTFSKILVQSTYAPKGEDEESDSPKMCEISVVLKASVNIDHIQVIVNANAPLTAKDPIHVFRDVEDKATRRLSTWIYMGKRQDPTSLKVTVLVSSINRQGIPRVTEKSIFLPIGLVYKNCLPQKEAKYKIVIETDNVGKGGIAGLFNEMQFEASAQAIAFKSMYSGISTTIVAAKNSNRYRIQSDSLESMSAILSLFLSRLQVSLEKLKSALRVVKSGISVRSTAKSFGINHQTLRRYWKAWKASEGELGSSATPVEAVKSGRATWFSEDEEDALKNFLLNYPDDPDGFVLTTWEESIAASVDLISHVGALSKNKGMDFEENYSFLVTNPFDLERLKRQLNNLFERIARMIQEGSVEIQEDSRKDVEISDWLNEASPTVMEN
;
A
#
# COMPACT_ATOMS: atom_id res chain seq x y z
N MET A 1 29.39 -52.02 -15.88
CA MET A 1 29.06 -52.94 -17.00
C MET A 1 28.31 -54.13 -16.43
N PRO A 2 27.27 -54.68 -17.09
CA PRO A 2 26.95 -54.65 -18.54
C PRO A 2 25.97 -53.49 -18.87
N THR A 3 26.11 -52.66 -19.92
CA THR A 3 26.06 -52.80 -21.40
C THR A 3 24.69 -53.18 -22.01
N ARG A 4 24.22 -52.28 -22.92
CA ARG A 4 23.10 -52.33 -23.90
C ARG A 4 21.82 -51.57 -23.48
N CYS A 5 21.20 -50.69 -24.28
CA CYS A 5 21.39 -50.23 -25.65
C CYS A 5 20.91 -48.76 -25.76
N TYR A 6 21.63 -47.96 -26.54
CA TYR A 6 21.10 -46.72 -27.13
C TYR A 6 20.29 -47.12 -28.36
N ASP A 7 19.04 -46.64 -28.46
CA ASP A 7 18.35 -46.55 -29.75
C ASP A 7 17.75 -45.16 -29.93
N SER A 8 18.14 -44.56 -31.04
CA SER A 8 17.74 -43.29 -31.60
C SER A 8 16.24 -43.23 -31.88
N LEU A 9 15.55 -42.24 -31.30
CA LEU A 9 14.18 -41.89 -31.69
C LEU A 9 14.21 -41.20 -33.06
N SER A 10 13.88 -41.98 -34.09
CA SER A 10 13.49 -41.50 -35.40
C SER A 10 12.08 -40.92 -35.34
N VAL A 11 11.91 -39.74 -35.93
CA VAL A 11 10.63 -39.05 -36.08
C VAL A 11 9.76 -39.84 -37.06
N VAL A 12 8.73 -40.51 -36.55
CA VAL A 12 7.64 -41.05 -37.38
C VAL A 12 6.42 -40.15 -37.22
N ASN A 13 6.25 -39.25 -38.19
CA ASN A 13 5.01 -38.51 -38.39
C ASN A 13 3.90 -39.48 -38.82
N SER A 14 2.91 -39.70 -37.96
CA SER A 14 1.59 -40.21 -38.38
C SER A 14 0.53 -39.15 -38.11
N SER A 15 0.06 -38.55 -39.20
CA SER A 15 -0.99 -37.54 -39.23
C SER A 15 -2.35 -38.21 -39.05
N VAL A 16 -2.97 -38.03 -37.88
CA VAL A 16 -4.42 -38.15 -37.72
C VAL A 16 -4.96 -36.78 -37.33
N LYS A 17 -5.55 -36.08 -38.31
CA LYS A 17 -6.21 -34.79 -38.12
C LYS A 17 -7.58 -35.01 -37.48
N THR A 18 -7.67 -34.85 -36.17
CA THR A 18 -8.93 -34.50 -35.49
C THR A 18 -8.82 -33.06 -35.01
N THR A 19 -9.58 -32.16 -35.64
CA THR A 19 -9.70 -30.74 -35.33
C THR A 19 -10.41 -30.54 -33.97
N LYS A 20 -9.67 -30.72 -32.87
CA LYS A 20 -10.04 -30.18 -31.56
C LYS A 20 -9.64 -28.70 -31.53
N VAL A 21 -10.60 -27.82 -31.28
CA VAL A 21 -10.34 -26.40 -30.98
C VAL A 21 -9.37 -26.34 -29.79
N ARG A 22 -8.11 -25.97 -30.02
CA ARG A 22 -7.09 -25.87 -28.97
C ARG A 22 -7.42 -24.69 -28.06
N LYS A 23 -7.62 -24.96 -26.77
CA LYS A 23 -7.83 -23.93 -25.74
C LYS A 23 -6.49 -23.26 -25.42
N MET A 24 -6.47 -21.93 -25.55
CA MET A 24 -5.36 -21.02 -25.26
C MET A 24 -4.86 -21.16 -23.81
N SER A 25 -3.55 -21.20 -23.54
CA SER A 25 -3.05 -21.53 -22.18
C SER A 25 -1.73 -20.93 -21.68
N LEU A 26 -1.01 -20.10 -22.46
CA LEU A 26 0.28 -19.52 -22.04
C LEU A 26 0.17 -18.77 -20.69
N PHE A 27 1.18 -18.94 -19.83
CA PHE A 27 1.28 -18.29 -18.51
C PHE A 27 0.10 -18.58 -17.58
N ARG A 28 -0.51 -19.76 -17.71
CA ARG A 28 -1.53 -20.26 -16.78
C ARG A 28 -1.16 -21.66 -16.33
N VAL A 29 -1.42 -21.98 -15.07
CA VAL A 29 -1.40 -23.37 -14.62
C VAL A 29 -2.69 -24.03 -15.12
N ILE A 30 -2.55 -25.00 -16.01
CA ILE A 30 -3.67 -25.77 -16.56
C ILE A 30 -4.01 -26.86 -15.56
N THR A 31 -5.27 -26.88 -15.11
CA THR A 31 -5.81 -27.94 -14.27
C THR A 31 -5.81 -29.27 -15.02
N TRP A 32 -5.07 -30.24 -14.48
CA TRP A 32 -5.07 -31.62 -14.96
C TRP A 32 -6.03 -32.48 -14.15
N TRP A 33 -6.07 -32.28 -12.84
CA TRP A 33 -6.97 -32.95 -11.91
C TRP A 33 -7.36 -31.98 -10.79
N THR A 34 -8.59 -32.05 -10.30
CA THR A 34 -9.03 -31.19 -9.17
C THR A 34 -10.19 -31.84 -8.41
N THR A 35 -10.19 -31.69 -7.09
CA THR A 35 -11.27 -32.17 -6.23
C THR A 35 -11.43 -31.27 -5.00
N GLN A 36 -12.58 -31.38 -4.35
CA GLN A 36 -12.86 -30.71 -3.08
C GLN A 36 -12.62 -31.71 -1.95
N CYS A 37 -11.76 -31.35 -0.99
CA CYS A 37 -11.55 -32.13 0.22
C CYS A 37 -12.80 -32.12 1.11
N PRO A 38 -12.96 -33.14 1.99
CA PRO A 38 -14.17 -33.32 2.79
C PRO A 38 -14.47 -32.17 3.75
N SER A 39 -13.43 -31.54 4.31
CA SER A 39 -13.56 -30.31 5.08
C SER A 39 -13.40 -29.09 4.17
N THR A 40 -14.19 -28.05 4.44
CA THR A 40 -14.16 -26.79 3.67
C THR A 40 -13.32 -25.69 4.34
N SER A 41 -12.62 -26.01 5.43
CA SER A 41 -11.78 -25.09 6.19
C SER A 41 -10.79 -25.87 7.07
N GLY A 42 -9.71 -25.21 7.52
CA GLY A 42 -8.75 -25.78 8.45
C GLY A 42 -7.62 -26.55 7.75
N PHE A 43 -7.03 -25.91 6.75
CA PHE A 43 -5.83 -26.36 6.04
C PHE A 43 -4.76 -25.28 6.11
N ASP A 44 -3.51 -25.72 6.17
CA ASP A 44 -2.30 -24.89 6.26
C ASP A 44 -1.15 -25.49 5.43
N SER A 45 0.06 -24.97 5.58
CA SER A 45 1.26 -25.44 4.87
C SER A 45 1.66 -26.89 5.23
N PHE A 46 1.29 -27.40 6.41
CA PHE A 46 1.60 -28.77 6.86
C PHE A 46 0.53 -29.80 6.48
N SER A 47 -0.59 -29.33 5.92
CA SER A 47 -1.75 -30.14 5.57
C SER A 47 -1.59 -30.96 4.30
N LEU A 48 -0.58 -30.66 3.46
CA LEU A 48 -0.34 -31.30 2.17
C LEU A 48 1.00 -32.07 2.18
N LEU A 49 0.94 -33.34 1.80
CA LEU A 49 2.13 -34.19 1.58
C LEU A 49 2.01 -34.92 0.24
N CYS A 50 3.02 -34.80 -0.62
CA CYS A 50 3.18 -35.67 -1.79
C CYS A 50 4.34 -36.62 -1.51
N GLY A 51 4.07 -37.93 -1.54
CA GLY A 51 5.09 -38.92 -1.21
C GLY A 51 4.80 -40.32 -1.73
N ARG A 52 5.85 -41.15 -1.77
CA ARG A 52 5.80 -42.53 -2.26
C ARG A 52 5.38 -43.49 -1.16
N LEU A 53 4.08 -43.76 -1.11
CA LEU A 53 3.50 -44.74 -0.18
C LEU A 53 3.54 -46.19 -0.73
N GLY A 54 3.89 -46.38 -2.00
CA GLY A 54 4.02 -47.72 -2.61
C GLY A 54 2.68 -48.45 -2.80
N LEU A 55 1.59 -47.70 -2.98
CA LEU A 55 0.21 -48.22 -3.02
C LEU A 55 -0.28 -48.61 -4.41
N VAL A 56 0.40 -48.13 -5.45
CA VAL A 56 0.04 -48.32 -6.86
C VAL A 56 1.11 -49.21 -7.52
N GLU A 57 0.69 -50.08 -8.45
CA GLU A 57 1.44 -51.25 -8.98
C GLU A 57 2.86 -50.97 -9.51
N ASP A 58 3.20 -49.71 -9.84
CA ASP A 58 4.54 -49.32 -10.34
C ASP A 58 5.53 -48.88 -9.24
N GLY A 59 5.09 -48.61 -8.00
CA GLY A 59 5.96 -48.20 -6.89
C GLY A 59 6.71 -46.85 -7.05
N GLU A 60 6.76 -46.27 -8.25
CA GLU A 60 7.47 -45.02 -8.57
C GLU A 60 6.59 -43.76 -8.52
N ARG A 61 5.27 -43.92 -8.40
CA ARG A 61 4.30 -42.81 -8.44
C ARG A 61 4.05 -42.25 -7.03
N ASP A 62 3.85 -40.93 -6.98
CA ASP A 62 3.53 -40.24 -5.73
C ASP A 62 2.02 -40.30 -5.47
N SER A 63 1.66 -40.45 -4.20
CA SER A 63 0.29 -40.27 -3.71
C SER A 63 0.19 -38.93 -3.00
N ILE A 64 -0.98 -38.29 -3.08
CA ILE A 64 -1.26 -37.04 -2.38
C ILE A 64 -1.98 -37.38 -1.08
N VAL A 65 -1.42 -36.95 0.04
CA VAL A 65 -2.03 -37.07 1.37
C VAL A 65 -2.44 -35.68 1.83
N VAL A 66 -3.70 -35.56 2.25
CA VAL A 66 -4.24 -34.32 2.80
C VAL A 66 -4.82 -34.58 4.18
N GLY A 67 -4.34 -33.81 5.16
CA GLY A 67 -4.84 -33.81 6.53
C GLY A 67 -5.51 -32.47 6.84
N SER A 68 -6.58 -32.48 7.63
CA SER A 68 -7.27 -31.27 8.07
C SER A 68 -7.25 -31.13 9.59
N HIS A 69 -7.40 -29.88 10.04
CA HIS A 69 -7.55 -29.57 11.47
C HIS A 69 -8.85 -30.13 12.07
N SER A 70 -9.80 -30.55 11.24
CA SER A 70 -11.03 -31.24 11.67
C SER A 70 -10.87 -32.76 11.86
N GLY A 71 -9.66 -33.28 11.60
CA GLY A 71 -9.32 -34.69 11.74
C GLY A 71 -9.58 -35.54 10.50
N HIS A 72 -10.09 -34.97 9.40
CA HIS A 72 -10.22 -35.69 8.14
C HIS A 72 -8.84 -35.91 7.51
N LEU A 73 -8.55 -37.15 7.13
CA LEU A 73 -7.33 -37.59 6.45
C LEU A 73 -7.74 -38.30 5.15
N SER A 74 -7.23 -37.82 4.02
CA SER A 74 -7.53 -38.35 2.68
C SER A 74 -6.25 -38.68 1.92
N VAL A 75 -6.25 -39.79 1.19
CA VAL A 75 -5.16 -40.20 0.30
C VAL A 75 -5.70 -40.35 -1.11
N PHE A 76 -5.09 -39.63 -2.04
CA PHE A 76 -5.47 -39.59 -3.45
C PHE A 76 -4.36 -40.19 -4.32
N ALA A 77 -4.77 -40.91 -5.36
CA ALA A 77 -3.96 -41.30 -6.50
C ALA A 77 -4.61 -40.75 -7.77
N PRO A 78 -4.31 -39.49 -8.14
CA PRO A 78 -4.88 -38.85 -9.32
C PRO A 78 -4.61 -39.66 -10.59
N SER A 79 -5.66 -39.83 -11.40
CA SER A 79 -5.61 -40.46 -12.72
C SER A 79 -5.89 -39.45 -13.83
N PRO A 80 -5.47 -39.72 -15.08
CA PRO A 80 -5.74 -38.81 -16.18
C PRO A 80 -7.25 -38.62 -16.40
N PRO A 81 -7.71 -37.41 -16.78
CA PRO A 81 -9.12 -37.10 -16.91
C PRO A 81 -9.79 -37.91 -18.03
N GLU A 82 -10.65 -38.87 -17.66
CA GLU A 82 -11.48 -39.63 -18.60
C GLU A 82 -12.74 -38.82 -18.96
N ASN A 83 -13.12 -38.81 -20.25
CA ASN A 83 -14.37 -38.18 -20.75
C ASN A 83 -14.57 -36.69 -20.39
N GLY A 84 -13.50 -35.96 -20.08
CA GLY A 84 -13.56 -34.54 -19.74
C GLY A 84 -13.95 -34.23 -18.28
N ALA A 85 -14.10 -35.26 -17.44
CA ALA A 85 -14.19 -35.10 -15.99
C ALA A 85 -12.77 -34.98 -15.41
N THR A 86 -12.53 -33.99 -14.55
CA THR A 86 -11.24 -33.76 -13.90
C THR A 86 -11.02 -34.58 -12.63
N PHE A 87 -11.99 -35.43 -12.26
CA PHE A 87 -11.98 -36.25 -11.06
C PHE A 87 -12.82 -37.51 -11.25
N SER A 88 -12.28 -38.65 -10.82
CA SER A 88 -13.00 -39.92 -10.69
C SER A 88 -13.08 -40.34 -9.23
N PRO A 89 -14.20 -40.93 -8.76
CA PRO A 89 -14.29 -41.49 -7.41
C PRO A 89 -13.21 -42.55 -7.10
N THR A 90 -12.67 -43.22 -8.12
CA THR A 90 -11.57 -44.19 -7.98
C THR A 90 -10.22 -43.55 -7.63
N ASP A 91 -10.09 -42.23 -7.79
CA ASP A 91 -8.86 -41.50 -7.44
C ASP A 91 -8.68 -41.35 -5.93
N ILE A 92 -9.74 -41.57 -5.15
CA ILE A 92 -9.67 -41.61 -3.69
C ILE A 92 -9.29 -43.02 -3.27
N LEU A 93 -8.08 -43.18 -2.73
CA LEU A 93 -7.64 -44.46 -2.17
C LEU A 93 -8.22 -44.68 -0.78
N LEU A 94 -8.26 -43.63 0.03
CA LEU A 94 -8.64 -43.70 1.43
C LEU A 94 -9.19 -42.35 1.88
N GLU A 95 -10.28 -42.39 2.64
CA GLU A 95 -10.80 -41.23 3.37
C GLU A 95 -11.25 -41.69 4.76
N VAL A 96 -10.66 -41.12 5.81
CA VAL A 96 -10.95 -41.48 7.21
C VAL A 96 -11.01 -40.23 8.08
N LYS A 97 -11.98 -40.20 8.99
CA LYS A 97 -12.05 -39.19 10.05
C LYS A 97 -11.37 -39.70 11.32
N LEU A 98 -10.22 -39.11 11.63
CA LEU A 98 -9.49 -39.34 12.87
C LEU A 98 -10.16 -38.56 14.03
N PRO A 99 -10.01 -39.03 15.29
CA PRO A 99 -10.65 -38.40 16.44
C PRO A 99 -10.01 -37.06 16.85
N GLN A 100 -8.82 -36.73 16.34
CA GLN A 100 -8.06 -35.53 16.69
C GLN A 100 -7.63 -34.77 15.42
N PRO A 101 -7.41 -33.43 15.51
CA PRO A 101 -6.88 -32.61 14.43
C PRO A 101 -5.59 -33.15 13.85
N VAL A 102 -5.41 -33.08 12.53
CA VAL A 102 -4.13 -33.37 11.88
C VAL A 102 -3.39 -32.05 11.70
N ILE A 103 -2.21 -31.92 12.31
CA ILE A 103 -1.37 -30.70 12.28
C ILE A 103 -0.05 -30.89 11.52
N GLY A 104 0.27 -32.13 11.13
CA GLY A 104 1.45 -32.41 10.34
C GLY A 104 1.47 -33.83 9.78
N LEU A 105 2.13 -33.99 8.63
CA LEU A 105 2.22 -35.24 7.89
C LEU A 105 3.66 -35.52 7.49
N ALA A 106 4.09 -36.77 7.58
CA ALA A 106 5.34 -37.23 6.97
C ALA A 106 5.19 -38.65 6.42
N CYS A 107 5.90 -38.92 5.32
CA CYS A 107 5.97 -40.26 4.73
C CYS A 107 7.44 -40.70 4.74
N GLY A 108 7.70 -41.92 5.20
CA GLY A 108 9.07 -42.41 5.34
C GLY A 108 9.12 -43.81 5.95
N LYS A 109 10.32 -44.30 6.21
CA LYS A 109 10.55 -45.65 6.78
C LYS A 109 10.73 -45.58 8.29
N PHE A 110 9.62 -45.48 9.02
CA PHE A 110 9.59 -45.27 10.47
C PHE A 110 9.50 -46.57 11.29
N SER A 111 9.53 -47.74 10.65
CA SER A 111 9.44 -49.03 11.34
C SER A 111 10.79 -49.47 11.91
N SER A 112 10.72 -50.08 13.10
CA SER A 112 11.89 -50.64 13.80
C SER A 112 12.36 -51.96 13.17
N SER A 113 11.46 -52.72 12.54
CA SER A 113 11.80 -54.03 11.97
C SER A 113 12.76 -53.89 10.78
N ARG A 114 13.93 -54.53 10.90
CA ARG A 114 14.98 -54.52 9.87
C ARG A 114 14.56 -55.19 8.55
N SER A 115 13.49 -55.98 8.56
CA SER A 115 12.93 -56.65 7.38
C SER A 115 11.74 -55.91 6.76
N ASP A 116 11.15 -54.94 7.46
CA ASP A 116 9.96 -54.21 6.98
C ASP A 116 10.36 -52.87 6.35
N ASN A 117 10.57 -52.90 5.04
CA ASN A 117 10.97 -51.72 4.24
C ASN A 117 9.78 -50.91 3.73
N ARG A 118 8.55 -51.19 4.21
CA ARG A 118 7.36 -50.47 3.76
C ARG A 118 7.40 -49.00 4.21
N SER A 119 6.90 -48.11 3.35
CA SER A 119 6.67 -46.71 3.71
C SER A 119 5.52 -46.62 4.72
N CYS A 120 5.72 -45.82 5.77
CA CYS A 120 4.74 -45.49 6.78
C CYS A 120 4.20 -44.07 6.52
N LEU A 121 2.96 -43.83 6.97
CA LEU A 121 2.41 -42.49 7.11
C LEU A 121 2.44 -42.08 8.58
N ALA A 122 3.23 -41.07 8.92
CA ALA A 122 3.21 -40.44 10.23
C ALA A 122 2.23 -39.26 10.22
N VAL A 123 1.31 -39.27 11.17
CA VAL A 123 0.30 -38.23 11.39
C VAL A 123 0.54 -37.61 12.76
N LEU A 124 0.78 -36.31 12.77
CA LEU A 124 0.96 -35.52 13.98
C LEU A 124 -0.36 -34.89 14.40
N HIS A 125 -0.73 -35.11 15.66
CA HIS A 125 -1.84 -34.47 16.35
C HIS A 125 -1.28 -33.54 17.45
N PRO A 126 -2.09 -32.62 18.02
CA PRO A 126 -1.61 -31.66 19.02
C PRO A 126 -0.88 -32.29 20.21
N MET A 127 -1.30 -33.46 20.68
CA MET A 127 -0.72 -34.15 21.85
C MET A 127 -0.39 -35.62 21.55
N LYS A 128 -0.30 -36.01 20.28
CA LYS A 128 -0.11 -37.41 19.90
C LYS A 128 0.58 -37.56 18.55
N LEU A 129 1.53 -38.48 18.46
CA LEU A 129 2.06 -38.97 17.19
C LEU A 129 1.42 -40.33 16.88
N SER A 130 0.92 -40.52 15.66
CA SER A 130 0.39 -41.81 15.20
C SER A 130 1.03 -42.19 13.88
N VAL A 131 1.68 -43.36 13.85
CA VAL A 131 2.32 -43.90 12.65
C VAL A 131 1.49 -45.05 12.14
N PHE A 132 1.14 -45.00 10.86
CA PHE A 132 0.24 -45.94 10.21
C PHE A 132 0.90 -46.66 9.04
N TRP A 133 0.51 -47.92 8.88
CA TRP A 133 0.63 -48.68 7.66
C TRP A 133 -0.60 -48.45 6.80
N LEU A 134 -0.39 -48.20 5.51
CA LEU A 134 -1.46 -48.22 4.53
C LEU A 134 -1.46 -49.58 3.85
N THR A 135 -2.50 -50.36 4.11
CA THR A 135 -2.63 -51.74 3.63
C THR A 135 -3.72 -51.83 2.58
N ALA A 136 -3.38 -52.40 1.43
CA ALA A 136 -4.32 -52.77 0.39
C ALA A 136 -4.92 -54.15 0.71
N THR A 137 -6.24 -54.24 0.76
CA THR A 137 -6.96 -55.51 0.83
C THR A 137 -7.62 -55.74 -0.53
N GLU A 138 -7.23 -56.81 -1.21
CA GLU A 138 -7.84 -57.17 -2.49
C GLU A 138 -9.32 -57.52 -2.29
N GLY A 139 -10.19 -56.86 -3.04
CA GLY A 139 -11.64 -57.09 -2.99
C GLY A 139 -12.03 -58.38 -3.72
N VAL A 140 -12.99 -59.14 -3.15
CA VAL A 140 -13.59 -60.29 -3.82
C VAL A 140 -14.76 -59.80 -4.68
N ALA A 141 -14.44 -59.38 -5.92
CA ALA A 141 -15.33 -58.95 -7.00
C ALA A 141 -16.09 -57.59 -6.85
N GLU A 142 -16.28 -56.93 -8.01
CA GLU A 142 -17.02 -55.68 -8.35
C GLU A 142 -16.72 -54.38 -7.59
N HIS A 143 -16.13 -54.43 -6.39
CA HIS A 143 -15.60 -53.27 -5.67
C HIS A 143 -14.09 -53.47 -5.54
N GLY A 144 -13.31 -52.61 -6.20
CA GLY A 144 -11.84 -52.75 -6.33
C GLY A 144 -11.08 -52.78 -4.99
N THR A 145 -9.76 -52.74 -5.08
CA THR A 145 -8.83 -52.77 -3.93
C THR A 145 -9.22 -51.73 -2.86
N GLN A 146 -9.50 -52.19 -1.63
CA GLN A 146 -9.81 -51.32 -0.50
C GLN A 146 -8.55 -51.02 0.30
N PHE A 147 -8.29 -49.75 0.58
CA PHE A 147 -7.19 -49.35 1.45
C PHE A 147 -7.66 -49.13 2.88
N ARG A 148 -6.86 -49.58 3.84
CA ARG A 148 -7.10 -49.38 5.27
C ARG A 148 -5.86 -48.84 5.97
N LEU A 149 -6.08 -47.86 6.84
CA LEU A 149 -5.12 -47.44 7.85
C LEU A 149 -5.02 -48.48 8.96
N GLN A 150 -3.85 -49.07 9.12
CA GLN A 150 -3.50 -49.94 10.24
C GLN A 150 -2.49 -49.21 11.12
N LEU A 151 -2.80 -49.00 12.39
CA LEU A 151 -1.88 -48.35 13.33
C LEU A 151 -0.64 -49.22 13.53
N ALA A 152 0.54 -48.66 13.28
CA ALA A 152 1.83 -49.28 13.55
C ALA A 152 2.21 -49.10 15.02
N TYR A 153 2.26 -47.85 15.46
CA TYR A 153 2.46 -47.46 16.85
C TYR A 153 1.92 -46.04 17.07
N GLU A 154 1.63 -45.71 18.32
CA GLU A 154 1.30 -44.36 18.75
C GLU A 154 2.15 -43.94 19.94
N SER A 155 2.40 -42.65 20.05
CA SER A 155 3.09 -42.05 21.20
C SER A 155 2.34 -40.82 21.66
N ILE A 156 2.02 -40.79 22.96
CA ILE A 156 1.40 -39.63 23.61
C ILE A 156 2.49 -38.61 23.92
N LEU A 157 2.21 -37.36 23.62
CA LEU A 157 3.13 -36.25 23.85
C LEU A 157 2.80 -35.59 25.20
N SER A 158 3.85 -35.18 25.91
CA SER A 158 3.75 -34.45 27.18
C SER A 158 3.42 -32.97 26.97
N LYS A 159 3.74 -32.43 25.79
CA LYS A 159 3.62 -31.02 25.39
C LYS A 159 2.95 -30.90 24.03
N PHE A 160 2.36 -29.73 23.75
CA PHE A 160 1.72 -29.47 22.46
C PHE A 160 2.76 -29.48 21.32
N ALA A 161 2.47 -30.23 20.28
CA ALA A 161 3.28 -30.31 19.07
C ALA A 161 2.98 -29.14 18.12
N PHE A 162 4.01 -28.67 17.43
CA PHE A 162 3.91 -27.64 16.39
C PHE A 162 4.25 -28.20 15.00
N SER A 163 5.41 -28.86 14.84
CA SER A 163 5.82 -29.39 13.53
C SER A 163 6.56 -30.73 13.63
N LEU A 164 6.62 -31.43 12.50
CA LEU A 164 7.26 -32.73 12.33
C LEU A 164 8.42 -32.63 11.34
N CYS A 165 9.56 -33.22 11.69
CA CYS A 165 10.72 -33.37 10.82
C CYS A 165 11.09 -34.86 10.74
N SER A 166 11.42 -35.34 9.54
CA SER A 166 11.90 -36.71 9.34
C SER A 166 13.25 -36.74 8.62
N GLY A 167 14.05 -37.77 8.88
CA GLY A 167 15.32 -37.99 8.19
C GLY A 167 16.17 -39.08 8.81
N GLY A 168 17.24 -39.46 8.13
CA GLY A 168 18.24 -40.38 8.67
C GLY A 168 19.21 -39.65 9.61
N PHE A 169 18.76 -39.29 10.82
CA PHE A 169 19.59 -38.61 11.81
C PHE A 169 20.80 -39.50 12.20
N GLY A 170 21.97 -38.91 12.43
CA GLY A 170 23.20 -39.66 12.69
C GLY A 170 23.79 -40.35 11.45
N GLY A 171 23.31 -40.03 10.25
CA GLY A 171 23.77 -40.64 9.00
C GLY A 171 23.28 -42.07 8.75
N VAL A 172 22.20 -42.48 9.42
CA VAL A 172 21.61 -43.81 9.26
C VAL A 172 21.05 -43.97 7.84
N LYS A 173 21.44 -45.05 7.15
CA LYS A 173 21.00 -45.35 5.78
C LYS A 173 19.81 -46.30 5.74
N GLY A 174 18.85 -45.99 4.86
CA GLY A 174 17.71 -46.86 4.56
C GLY A 174 16.57 -46.82 5.59
N LYS A 175 16.71 -45.98 6.61
CA LYS A 175 15.82 -45.85 7.76
C LYS A 175 15.71 -44.37 8.12
N GLU A 176 14.54 -43.95 8.59
CA GLU A 176 14.28 -42.55 8.96
C GLU A 176 13.71 -42.48 10.37
N PHE A 177 14.12 -41.45 11.08
CA PHE A 177 13.67 -41.10 12.42
C PHE A 177 12.78 -39.86 12.36
N LEU A 178 12.04 -39.61 13.44
CA LEU A 178 11.13 -38.48 13.56
C LEU A 178 11.60 -37.56 14.67
N CYS A 179 11.53 -36.26 14.44
CA CYS A 179 11.71 -35.25 15.45
C CYS A 179 10.46 -34.37 15.49
N ILE A 180 9.88 -34.22 16.67
CA ILE A 180 8.74 -33.32 16.92
C ILE A 180 9.28 -32.07 17.59
N LEU A 181 8.93 -30.93 17.02
CA LEU A 181 9.11 -29.63 17.67
C LEU A 181 7.82 -29.26 18.40
N HIS A 182 7.93 -29.01 19.70
CA HIS A 182 6.85 -28.53 20.55
C HIS A 182 6.72 -27.00 20.45
N THR A 183 5.54 -26.49 20.81
CA THR A 183 5.23 -25.06 20.76
C THR A 183 6.12 -24.20 21.67
N ASP A 184 6.71 -24.80 22.71
CA ASP A 184 7.61 -24.15 23.68
C ASP A 184 9.09 -24.28 23.30
N GLY A 185 9.41 -24.77 22.10
CA GLY A 185 10.78 -25.02 21.66
C GLY A 185 11.40 -26.34 22.15
N GLY A 186 10.64 -27.17 22.87
CA GLY A 186 11.07 -28.53 23.20
C GLY A 186 11.15 -29.41 21.96
N LEU A 187 12.13 -30.30 21.93
CA LEU A 187 12.31 -31.29 20.87
C LEU A 187 12.13 -32.69 21.43
N LYS A 188 11.37 -33.52 20.73
CA LYS A 188 11.23 -34.94 21.04
C LYS A 188 11.66 -35.78 19.85
N PHE A 189 12.69 -36.60 20.05
CA PHE A 189 13.21 -37.51 19.04
C PHE A 189 12.61 -38.89 19.20
N PHE A 190 12.27 -39.52 18.08
CA PHE A 190 11.82 -40.90 17.98
C PHE A 190 12.77 -41.64 17.05
N GLU A 191 13.65 -42.43 17.65
CA GLU A 191 14.50 -43.36 16.94
C GLU A 191 13.81 -44.73 16.81
N GLN A 192 14.53 -45.70 16.26
CA GLN A 192 14.06 -47.07 16.18
C GLN A 192 14.17 -47.80 17.52
N ASP A 193 13.52 -48.96 17.59
CA ASP A 193 13.47 -49.84 18.76
C ASP A 193 12.74 -49.22 19.96
N GLY A 194 11.93 -48.18 19.72
CA GLY A 194 11.14 -47.48 20.75
C GLY A 194 11.94 -46.49 21.58
N ILE A 195 13.17 -46.17 21.17
CA ILE A 195 14.00 -45.16 21.83
C ILE A 195 13.44 -43.77 21.54
N SER A 196 13.12 -43.03 22.59
CA SER A 196 12.75 -41.62 22.50
C SER A 196 13.41 -40.82 23.60
N TYR A 197 13.89 -39.63 23.27
CA TYR A 197 14.45 -38.69 24.23
C TYR A 197 13.97 -37.28 23.92
N GLU A 198 14.03 -36.42 24.94
CA GLU A 198 13.58 -35.03 24.85
C GLU A 198 14.76 -34.10 25.15
N THR A 199 14.85 -33.01 24.41
CA THR A 199 15.84 -31.96 24.62
C THR A 199 15.16 -30.60 24.45
N GLN A 200 15.76 -29.54 24.97
CA GLN A 200 15.19 -28.20 24.93
C GLN A 200 16.10 -27.27 24.15
N LEU A 201 15.55 -26.59 23.15
CA LEU A 201 16.32 -25.59 22.42
C LEU A 201 16.70 -24.40 23.33
N PRO A 202 17.78 -23.67 23.01
CA PRO A 202 18.17 -22.48 23.76
C PRO A 202 17.12 -21.39 23.64
N GLU A 203 17.11 -20.50 24.65
CA GLU A 203 16.21 -19.35 24.78
C GLU A 203 14.72 -19.72 24.91
N GLU A 204 13.92 -18.80 25.45
CA GLU A 204 12.47 -18.98 25.51
C GLU A 204 11.85 -18.78 24.13
N ARG A 205 11.37 -19.87 23.52
CA ARG A 205 10.71 -19.83 22.20
C ARG A 205 9.22 -19.59 22.35
N SER A 206 8.83 -18.32 22.32
CA SER A 206 7.42 -17.91 22.33
C SER A 206 6.71 -18.15 20.98
N ILE A 207 7.46 -18.15 19.88
CA ILE A 207 6.94 -18.38 18.52
C ILE A 207 7.75 -19.53 17.89
N PRO A 208 7.13 -20.70 17.65
CA PRO A 208 7.82 -21.81 17.01
C PRO A 208 7.94 -21.60 15.49
N ALA A 209 9.08 -22.00 14.93
CA ALA A 209 9.34 -22.01 13.49
C ALA A 209 9.62 -23.44 13.03
N PRO A 210 9.29 -23.82 11.78
CA PRO A 210 9.54 -25.18 11.30
C PRO A 210 11.02 -25.55 11.43
N MET A 211 11.27 -26.83 11.70
CA MET A 211 12.62 -27.37 11.78
C MET A 211 12.86 -28.38 10.66
N LYS A 212 14.01 -28.28 10.00
CA LYS A 212 14.41 -29.20 8.92
C LYS A 212 15.77 -29.83 9.21
N TYR A 213 15.97 -31.05 8.71
CA TYR A 213 17.21 -31.79 8.88
C TYR A 213 18.07 -31.71 7.61
N VAL A 214 19.35 -31.37 7.78
CA VAL A 214 20.37 -31.29 6.73
C VAL A 214 21.23 -32.54 6.80
N SER A 215 20.88 -33.54 5.98
CA SER A 215 21.50 -34.87 6.02
C SER A 215 23.03 -34.87 5.80
N ARG A 216 23.55 -33.96 4.96
CA ARG A 216 24.99 -33.93 4.63
C ARG A 216 25.88 -33.62 5.83
N ILE A 217 25.44 -32.73 6.71
CA ILE A 217 26.21 -32.27 7.88
C ILE A 217 25.65 -32.79 9.20
N ASP A 218 24.61 -33.64 9.15
CA ASP A 218 23.94 -34.20 10.32
C ASP A 218 23.50 -33.11 11.32
N CYS A 219 22.81 -32.08 10.80
CA CYS A 219 22.38 -30.92 11.57
C CYS A 219 20.89 -30.62 11.38
N PHE A 220 20.30 -29.98 12.38
CA PHE A 220 18.95 -29.42 12.36
C PHE A 220 19.03 -27.92 12.18
N VAL A 221 18.13 -27.38 11.37
CA VAL A 221 18.03 -25.94 11.13
C VAL A 221 16.62 -25.49 11.46
N THR A 222 16.53 -24.42 12.22
CA THR A 222 15.29 -23.73 12.58
C THR A 222 15.59 -22.24 12.73
N VAL A 223 14.58 -21.43 13.01
CA VAL A 223 14.73 -19.99 13.23
C VAL A 223 14.25 -19.64 14.64
N ALA A 224 15.06 -18.88 15.35
CA ALA A 224 14.71 -18.33 16.66
C ALA A 224 13.74 -17.15 16.51
N PRO A 225 12.91 -16.86 17.54
CA PRO A 225 12.03 -15.68 17.54
C PRO A 225 12.77 -14.36 17.35
N SER A 226 14.07 -14.31 17.66
CA SER A 226 14.96 -13.17 17.44
C SER A 226 15.32 -12.93 15.96
N GLY A 227 14.87 -13.78 15.04
CA GLY A 227 15.16 -13.65 13.60
C GLY A 227 16.52 -14.21 13.20
N PHE A 228 17.14 -15.04 14.05
CA PHE A 228 18.35 -15.81 13.70
C PHE A 228 17.95 -17.18 13.19
N ILE A 229 18.44 -17.55 12.00
CA ILE A 229 18.49 -18.96 11.62
C ILE A 229 19.63 -19.62 12.41
N GLU A 230 19.35 -20.79 12.98
CA GLU A 230 20.25 -21.49 13.88
C GLU A 230 20.39 -22.93 13.40
N CYS A 231 21.64 -23.39 13.35
CA CYS A 231 21.98 -24.75 12.97
C CYS A 231 22.53 -25.49 14.18
N PHE A 232 21.96 -26.64 14.53
CA PHE A 232 22.36 -27.48 15.66
C PHE A 232 22.83 -28.84 15.16
N LYS A 233 23.97 -29.34 15.63
CA LYS A 233 24.38 -30.71 15.29
C LYS A 233 23.49 -31.71 16.01
N TYR A 234 23.20 -32.82 15.34
CA TYR A 234 22.42 -33.90 15.95
C TYR A 234 23.08 -34.41 17.24
N GLN A 235 24.40 -34.58 17.23
CA GLN A 235 25.17 -35.05 18.39
C GLN A 235 25.07 -34.12 19.62
N ASP A 236 24.91 -32.81 19.39
CA ASP A 236 24.77 -31.83 20.49
C ASP A 236 23.34 -31.88 21.06
N LEU A 237 22.33 -32.15 20.22
CA LEU A 237 20.94 -32.32 20.62
C LEU A 237 20.65 -33.67 21.29
N ALA A 238 21.38 -34.72 20.92
CA ALA A 238 21.22 -36.07 21.45
C ALA A 238 21.82 -36.25 22.87
N GLN A 239 22.61 -35.29 23.35
CA GLN A 239 23.24 -35.33 24.67
C GLN A 239 22.35 -34.70 25.74
N SER A 240 21.25 -35.33 26.15
CA SER A 240 20.60 -34.97 27.42
C SER A 240 19.65 -36.05 27.98
N SER A 241 20.10 -36.71 29.06
CA SER A 241 19.19 -37.12 30.13
C SER A 241 19.86 -37.29 31.50
N ASP A 242 21.17 -37.58 31.63
CA ASP A 242 21.69 -38.05 32.94
C ASP A 242 22.97 -37.40 33.49
N ASN A 243 23.61 -36.44 32.81
CA ASN A 243 24.83 -35.81 33.33
C ASN A 243 24.61 -34.36 33.80
N VAL A 244 24.74 -34.17 35.11
CA VAL A 244 24.52 -32.98 35.95
C VAL A 244 25.51 -31.82 35.67
N THR A 245 26.07 -31.71 34.47
CA THR A 245 26.79 -30.53 34.02
C THR A 245 26.08 -29.95 32.82
N SER A 246 25.31 -28.90 33.06
CA SER A 246 24.62 -28.05 32.10
C SER A 246 25.61 -27.48 31.07
N GLN A 247 26.00 -28.28 30.08
CA GLN A 247 26.48 -27.72 28.82
C GLN A 247 25.24 -27.16 28.13
N GLN A 248 25.17 -25.83 28.09
CA GLN A 248 24.15 -25.11 27.36
C GLN A 248 24.26 -25.51 25.88
N ILE A 249 23.17 -26.05 25.31
CA ILE A 249 23.12 -26.35 23.88
C ILE A 249 23.39 -25.03 23.15
N CYS A 250 24.35 -25.04 22.22
CA CYS A 250 24.72 -23.87 21.45
C CYS A 250 24.60 -24.18 19.96
N PRO A 251 24.14 -23.22 19.14
CA PRO A 251 24.11 -23.41 17.69
C PRO A 251 25.53 -23.55 17.14
N PHE A 252 25.70 -24.48 16.20
CA PHE A 252 26.93 -24.69 15.44
C PHE A 252 27.28 -23.46 14.60
N TRP A 253 26.28 -22.82 14.01
CA TRP A 253 26.36 -21.49 13.43
C TRP A 253 25.01 -20.81 13.48
N THR A 254 25.03 -19.48 13.44
CA THR A 254 23.82 -18.65 13.35
C THR A 254 23.98 -17.64 12.22
N PHE A 255 22.86 -17.22 11.66
CA PHE A 255 22.80 -16.15 10.67
C PHE A 255 21.55 -15.29 10.89
N PHE A 256 21.68 -13.97 10.88
CA PHE A 256 20.57 -13.07 11.12
C PHE A 256 19.81 -12.79 9.82
N ILE A 257 18.55 -13.19 9.73
CA ILE A 257 17.68 -12.92 8.58
C ILE A 257 16.83 -11.66 8.78
N GLY A 258 16.57 -11.24 10.02
CA GLY A 258 15.87 -10.00 10.35
C GLY A 258 14.35 -10.02 10.13
N GLU A 259 13.78 -11.16 9.77
CA GLU A 259 12.33 -11.36 9.61
C GLU A 259 11.91 -12.79 9.98
N SER A 260 10.61 -13.02 10.14
CA SER A 260 10.04 -14.34 10.46
C SER A 260 10.01 -15.23 9.21
N PRO A 261 10.32 -16.53 9.32
CA PRO A 261 10.22 -17.46 8.20
C PRO A 261 8.78 -17.95 8.01
N LEU A 262 8.31 -17.92 6.77
CA LEU A 262 7.08 -18.60 6.35
C LEU A 262 7.33 -20.10 6.14
N ASP A 263 8.44 -20.46 5.49
CA ASP A 263 8.80 -21.86 5.25
C ASP A 263 10.33 -22.03 5.08
N ILE A 264 10.80 -23.25 5.36
CA ILE A 264 12.20 -23.64 5.26
C ILE A 264 12.28 -24.94 4.46
N ALA A 265 13.12 -24.95 3.43
CA ALA A 265 13.40 -26.13 2.63
C ALA A 265 14.91 -26.40 2.56
N VAL A 266 15.28 -27.67 2.48
CA VAL A 266 16.68 -28.12 2.48
C VAL A 266 16.90 -29.07 1.33
N HIS A 267 17.94 -28.83 0.53
CA HIS A 267 18.31 -29.69 -0.58
C HIS A 267 19.81 -29.89 -0.68
N GLN A 268 20.23 -31.12 -0.94
CA GLN A 268 21.60 -31.39 -1.34
C GLN A 268 21.76 -31.11 -2.83
N VAL A 269 22.65 -30.19 -3.19
CA VAL A 269 22.90 -29.77 -4.58
C VAL A 269 24.16 -30.43 -5.13
N THR A 270 25.18 -30.63 -4.29
CA THR A 270 26.41 -31.35 -4.67
C THR A 270 26.83 -32.34 -3.58
N ASN A 271 27.83 -33.18 -3.88
CA ASN A 271 28.49 -34.02 -2.87
C ASN A 271 29.04 -33.22 -1.68
N SER A 272 29.50 -31.99 -1.92
CA SER A 272 30.13 -31.13 -0.92
C SER A 272 29.21 -30.07 -0.33
N GLU A 273 28.00 -29.91 -0.86
CA GLU A 273 27.17 -28.75 -0.53
C GLU A 273 25.67 -29.08 -0.54
N SER A 274 25.02 -28.68 0.55
CA SER A 274 23.57 -28.55 0.69
C SER A 274 23.20 -27.09 0.87
N VAL A 275 22.02 -26.75 0.38
CA VAL A 275 21.45 -25.41 0.49
C VAL A 275 20.22 -25.43 1.39
N ILE A 276 20.06 -24.35 2.12
CA ILE A 276 18.92 -24.08 3.00
C ILE A 276 18.22 -22.86 2.42
N ILE A 277 16.98 -23.06 1.99
CA ILE A 277 16.13 -22.00 1.46
C ILE A 277 15.19 -21.58 2.58
N VAL A 278 15.17 -20.29 2.86
CA VAL A 278 14.25 -19.69 3.82
C VAL A 278 13.41 -18.66 3.08
N LEU A 279 12.11 -18.89 3.07
CA LEU A 279 11.14 -17.90 2.62
C LEU A 279 10.77 -17.05 3.84
N GLY A 280 11.22 -15.81 3.89
CA GLY A 280 10.74 -14.80 4.83
C GLY A 280 9.47 -14.10 4.31
N GLU A 281 8.99 -13.12 5.07
CA GLU A 281 7.85 -12.29 4.68
C GLU A 281 8.15 -11.42 3.44
N HIS A 282 9.37 -10.89 3.36
CA HIS A 282 9.79 -9.96 2.31
C HIS A 282 10.99 -10.44 1.49
N ASN A 283 11.78 -11.40 1.98
CA ASN A 283 12.96 -11.88 1.27
C ASN A 283 13.01 -13.41 1.16
N LEU A 284 13.62 -13.88 0.07
CA LEU A 284 14.02 -15.26 -0.12
C LEU A 284 15.54 -15.36 0.13
N PHE A 285 15.92 -16.16 1.12
CA PHE A 285 17.31 -16.44 1.45
C PHE A 285 17.70 -17.83 0.95
N CYS A 286 18.90 -17.94 0.39
CA CYS A 286 19.55 -19.21 0.10
C CYS A 286 20.91 -19.23 0.79
N LEU A 287 21.06 -20.11 1.78
CA LEU A 287 22.25 -20.30 2.58
C LEU A 287 22.90 -21.63 2.23
N SER A 288 24.21 -21.73 2.31
CA SER A 288 24.89 -23.01 2.37
C SER A 288 24.70 -23.66 3.74
N ASP A 289 24.93 -24.97 3.81
CA ASP A 289 25.03 -25.73 5.06
C ASP A 289 26.15 -25.26 6.03
N THR A 290 27.04 -24.36 5.59
CA THR A 290 28.05 -23.70 6.43
C THR A 290 27.60 -22.32 6.92
N GLY A 291 26.36 -21.91 6.65
CA GLY A 291 25.80 -20.62 7.05
C GLY A 291 26.23 -19.45 6.16
N LYS A 292 26.85 -19.71 4.99
CA LYS A 292 27.22 -18.65 4.05
C LYS A 292 26.05 -18.33 3.13
N ILE A 293 25.82 -17.05 2.88
CA ILE A 293 24.83 -16.60 1.91
C ILE A 293 25.29 -16.97 0.50
N LYS A 294 24.43 -17.68 -0.25
CA LYS A 294 24.53 -17.80 -1.71
C LYS A 294 23.89 -16.62 -2.41
N PHE A 295 22.64 -16.34 -2.06
CA PHE A 295 21.93 -15.16 -2.54
C PHE A 295 20.83 -14.77 -1.56
N ILE A 296 20.45 -13.49 -1.65
CA ILE A 296 19.26 -12.93 -1.02
C ILE A 296 18.48 -12.26 -2.13
N LYS A 297 17.19 -12.54 -2.19
CA LYS A 297 16.29 -11.91 -3.16
C LYS A 297 15.17 -11.21 -2.40
N LYS A 298 15.12 -9.89 -2.49
CA LYS A 298 13.97 -9.11 -2.05
C LYS A 298 12.77 -9.42 -2.97
N LEU A 299 11.63 -9.71 -2.36
CA LEU A 299 10.37 -9.98 -3.04
C LEU A 299 9.56 -8.69 -3.06
N ASP A 300 9.14 -8.25 -4.25
CA ASP A 300 8.26 -7.09 -4.42
C ASP A 300 6.77 -7.48 -4.32
N TYR A 301 6.48 -8.63 -3.71
CA TYR A 301 5.17 -9.23 -3.58
C TYR A 301 5.09 -10.06 -2.30
N THR A 302 3.87 -10.26 -1.79
CA THR A 302 3.59 -11.13 -0.64
C THR A 302 3.58 -12.59 -1.07
N ALA A 303 4.51 -13.38 -0.52
CA ALA A 303 4.56 -14.82 -0.72
C ALA A 303 3.64 -15.54 0.27
N VAL A 304 2.97 -16.60 -0.18
CA VAL A 304 2.06 -17.40 0.67
C VAL A 304 2.69 -18.73 1.04
N CYS A 305 3.20 -19.47 0.05
CA CYS A 305 3.84 -20.76 0.27
C CYS A 305 4.99 -21.01 -0.70
N LEU A 306 5.95 -21.81 -0.24
CA LEU A 306 7.16 -22.21 -0.95
C LEU A 306 7.08 -23.70 -1.32
N HIS A 307 7.65 -24.07 -2.45
CA HIS A 307 8.12 -25.42 -2.68
C HIS A 307 9.39 -25.39 -3.51
N SER A 308 10.46 -26.03 -3.03
CA SER A 308 11.70 -26.15 -3.80
C SER A 308 12.02 -27.61 -4.08
N PHE A 309 12.71 -27.83 -5.19
CA PHE A 309 13.15 -29.14 -5.63
C PHE A 309 14.40 -29.03 -6.50
N VAL A 310 15.09 -30.15 -6.63
CA VAL A 310 16.29 -30.25 -7.47
C VAL A 310 15.96 -31.06 -8.71
N ILE A 311 16.36 -30.56 -9.88
CA ILE A 311 16.32 -31.31 -11.14
C ILE A 311 17.72 -31.87 -11.39
N GLY A 312 17.81 -33.17 -11.65
CA GLY A 312 19.07 -33.91 -11.73
C GLY A 312 19.50 -34.48 -10.38
N TRP A 313 20.60 -35.24 -10.38
CA TRP A 313 21.14 -35.86 -9.17
C TRP A 313 22.34 -35.08 -8.65
N TYR A 314 22.51 -34.95 -7.32
CA TYR A 314 23.60 -34.16 -6.71
C TYR A 314 25.04 -34.51 -7.13
N TRP A 315 25.27 -35.63 -7.83
CA TRP A 315 26.57 -36.00 -8.39
C TRP A 315 26.75 -35.62 -9.86
N GLU A 316 25.70 -35.12 -10.52
CA GLU A 316 25.71 -34.65 -11.90
C GLU A 316 26.15 -33.17 -11.98
N PRO A 317 26.76 -32.74 -13.10
CA PRO A 317 27.16 -31.35 -13.27
C PRO A 317 25.99 -30.40 -13.54
N ASP A 318 24.88 -30.88 -14.09
CA ASP A 318 23.73 -30.06 -14.53
C ASP A 318 22.61 -29.98 -13.49
N VAL A 319 22.96 -30.06 -12.20
CA VAL A 319 22.00 -30.00 -11.10
C VAL A 319 21.43 -28.60 -10.98
N ARG A 320 20.10 -28.49 -11.07
CA ARG A 320 19.40 -27.21 -11.04
C ARG A 320 18.48 -27.13 -9.84
N LEU A 321 18.68 -26.10 -9.02
CA LEU A 321 17.79 -25.78 -7.90
C LEU A 321 16.62 -24.95 -8.40
N MET A 322 15.43 -25.51 -8.28
CA MET A 322 14.17 -24.88 -8.65
C MET A 322 13.39 -24.47 -7.41
N ILE A 323 12.87 -23.26 -7.41
CA ILE A 323 12.09 -22.69 -6.31
C ILE A 323 10.78 -22.18 -6.87
N ALA A 324 9.66 -22.76 -6.44
CA ALA A 324 8.33 -22.33 -6.78
C ALA A 324 7.72 -21.57 -5.61
N ILE A 325 7.24 -20.36 -5.87
CA ILE A 325 6.61 -19.48 -4.87
C ILE A 325 5.21 -19.13 -5.36
N ALA A 326 4.21 -19.34 -4.51
CA ALA A 326 2.87 -18.83 -4.75
C ALA A 326 2.68 -17.47 -4.07
N THR A 327 2.02 -16.56 -4.77
CA THR A 327 1.73 -15.21 -4.26
C THR A 327 0.28 -15.07 -3.83
N GLU A 328 0.01 -14.09 -2.96
CA GLU A 328 -1.35 -13.74 -2.53
C GLU A 328 -2.23 -13.29 -3.70
N MET A 329 -1.64 -12.79 -4.78
CA MET A 329 -2.32 -12.42 -6.02
C MET A 329 -2.70 -13.62 -6.91
N GLY A 330 -2.48 -14.86 -6.44
CA GLY A 330 -2.80 -16.07 -7.19
C GLY A 330 -1.86 -16.32 -8.37
N SER A 331 -0.58 -15.93 -8.26
CA SER A 331 0.45 -16.23 -9.26
C SER A 331 1.46 -17.23 -8.73
N LEU A 332 1.92 -18.15 -9.60
CA LEU A 332 3.01 -19.07 -9.36
C LEU A 332 4.27 -18.56 -10.06
N LEU A 333 5.32 -18.32 -9.29
CA LEU A 333 6.61 -17.85 -9.76
C LEU A 333 7.64 -18.96 -9.59
N ILE A 334 8.26 -19.37 -10.69
CA ILE A 334 9.30 -20.41 -10.69
C ILE A 334 10.64 -19.73 -10.93
N TYR A 335 11.51 -19.88 -9.96
CA TYR A 335 12.88 -19.41 -9.95
C TYR A 335 13.84 -20.56 -10.18
N GLU A 336 14.87 -20.29 -10.96
CA GLU A 336 16.12 -21.04 -10.95
C GLU A 336 17.11 -20.20 -10.16
N GLU A 337 17.49 -20.68 -8.98
CA GLU A 337 18.22 -19.88 -7.98
C GLU A 337 17.50 -18.53 -7.69
N SER A 338 18.08 -17.40 -8.11
CA SER A 338 17.51 -16.06 -7.93
C SER A 338 16.79 -15.51 -9.17
N LYS A 339 16.87 -16.22 -10.31
CA LYS A 339 16.36 -15.78 -11.61
C LYS A 339 14.96 -16.32 -11.85
N LEU A 340 14.01 -15.44 -12.14
CA LEU A 340 12.66 -15.86 -12.54
C LEU A 340 12.71 -16.50 -13.93
N ILE A 341 12.32 -17.77 -14.04
CA ILE A 341 12.28 -18.49 -15.31
C ILE A 341 10.86 -18.65 -15.86
N TRP A 342 9.85 -18.65 -15.00
CA TRP A 342 8.46 -18.80 -15.40
C TRP A 342 7.53 -18.11 -14.41
N SER A 343 6.46 -17.52 -14.94
CA SER A 343 5.35 -16.98 -14.16
C SER A 343 4.06 -17.50 -14.75
N ALA A 344 3.16 -18.01 -13.91
CA ALA A 344 1.88 -18.53 -14.36
C ALA A 344 0.76 -18.19 -13.38
N GLN A 345 -0.40 -17.83 -13.88
CA GLN A 345 -1.59 -17.63 -13.05
C GLN A 345 -2.10 -18.97 -12.51
N LEU A 346 -2.34 -19.02 -11.20
CA LEU A 346 -2.97 -20.14 -10.54
C LEU A 346 -4.50 -20.02 -10.62
N PRO A 347 -5.24 -21.13 -10.62
CA PRO A 347 -6.70 -21.10 -10.58
C PRO A 347 -7.25 -20.54 -9.25
N GLN A 348 -6.47 -20.66 -8.18
CA GLN A 348 -6.81 -20.24 -6.82
C GLN A 348 -5.54 -19.98 -6.01
N ILE A 349 -5.66 -19.23 -4.91
CA ILE A 349 -4.55 -18.95 -3.99
C ILE A 349 -4.32 -20.19 -3.10
N PRO A 350 -3.12 -20.81 -3.14
CA PRO A 350 -2.83 -21.99 -2.34
C PRO A 350 -2.29 -21.61 -0.95
N VAL A 351 -2.57 -22.43 0.06
CA VAL A 351 -1.89 -22.42 1.37
C VAL A 351 -0.70 -23.38 1.41
N ALA A 352 -0.71 -24.41 0.56
CA ALA A 352 0.38 -25.38 0.44
C ALA A 352 0.67 -25.70 -1.02
N LEU A 353 1.95 -25.88 -1.32
CA LEU A 353 2.46 -26.18 -2.66
C LEU A 353 3.36 -27.41 -2.59
N SER A 354 3.20 -28.31 -3.56
CA SER A 354 4.07 -29.47 -3.72
C SER A 354 4.26 -29.83 -5.18
N ARG A 355 5.21 -30.72 -5.45
CA ARG A 355 5.46 -31.28 -6.78
C ARG A 355 5.39 -32.80 -6.69
N GLY A 356 4.57 -33.41 -7.54
CA GLY A 356 4.39 -34.86 -7.57
C GLY A 356 4.59 -35.46 -8.96
N THR A 357 4.87 -36.75 -9.01
CA THR A 357 4.92 -37.57 -10.23
C THR A 357 3.71 -38.49 -10.24
N PHE A 358 2.79 -38.23 -11.18
CA PHE A 358 1.53 -38.95 -11.33
C PHE A 358 1.50 -39.71 -12.65
N THR A 359 0.46 -40.53 -12.83
CA THR A 359 0.20 -41.25 -14.08
C THR A 359 0.13 -40.25 -15.24
N ASP A 360 0.98 -40.42 -16.25
CA ASP A 360 1.10 -39.55 -17.44
C ASP A 360 1.46 -38.08 -17.16
N LEU A 361 1.85 -37.74 -15.92
CA LEU A 361 2.27 -36.38 -15.55
C LEU A 361 3.46 -36.38 -14.59
N SER A 362 4.66 -36.26 -15.16
CA SER A 362 5.89 -36.08 -14.37
C SER A 362 6.08 -34.62 -13.94
N GLY A 363 6.13 -34.37 -12.63
CA GLY A 363 6.34 -33.03 -12.09
C GLY A 363 5.09 -32.14 -12.10
N GLY A 364 3.93 -32.75 -11.88
CA GLY A 364 2.68 -32.01 -11.65
C GLY A 364 2.79 -31.11 -10.42
N ILE A 365 2.28 -29.89 -10.56
CA ILE A 365 2.22 -28.90 -9.49
C ILE A 365 0.95 -29.15 -8.69
N VAL A 366 1.10 -29.46 -7.41
CA VAL A 366 0.02 -29.77 -6.50
C VAL A 366 -0.23 -28.56 -5.61
N THR A 367 -1.46 -28.06 -5.62
CA THR A 367 -1.88 -26.92 -4.80
C THR A 367 -3.08 -27.29 -3.94
N LEU A 368 -3.04 -26.85 -2.68
CA LEU A 368 -4.15 -26.97 -1.74
C LEU A 368 -4.58 -25.56 -1.32
N SER A 369 -5.86 -25.23 -1.43
CA SER A 369 -6.41 -23.98 -0.88
C SER A 369 -6.81 -24.12 0.60
N ASP A 370 -6.96 -22.98 1.27
CA ASP A 370 -7.52 -22.85 2.63
C ASP A 370 -8.94 -23.43 2.77
N THR A 371 -9.68 -23.43 1.67
CA THR A 371 -11.03 -23.96 1.50
C THR A 371 -11.06 -25.45 1.17
N GLY A 372 -9.91 -26.10 1.01
CA GLY A 372 -9.80 -27.53 0.74
C GLY A 372 -9.93 -27.92 -0.73
N ILE A 373 -9.82 -27.00 -1.68
CA ILE A 373 -9.76 -27.36 -3.10
C ILE A 373 -8.33 -27.84 -3.39
N LEU A 374 -8.20 -29.12 -3.74
CA LEU A 374 -6.95 -29.74 -4.12
C LEU A 374 -6.86 -29.80 -5.64
N THR A 375 -5.78 -29.27 -6.20
CA THR A 375 -5.58 -29.20 -7.66
C THR A 375 -4.20 -29.73 -8.03
N VAL A 376 -4.15 -30.55 -9.07
CA VAL A 376 -2.92 -30.91 -9.78
C VAL A 376 -2.96 -30.22 -11.14
N GLY A 377 -1.92 -29.46 -11.45
CA GLY A 377 -1.80 -28.74 -12.71
C GLY A 377 -0.41 -28.79 -13.31
N PHE A 378 -0.30 -28.29 -14.53
CA PHE A 378 0.95 -28.15 -15.26
C PHE A 378 1.04 -26.79 -15.95
N LEU A 379 2.26 -26.39 -16.32
CA LEU A 379 2.51 -25.08 -16.92
C LEU A 379 2.01 -25.03 -18.37
N GLY A 380 1.08 -24.13 -18.66
CA GLY A 380 0.61 -23.90 -20.02
C GLY A 380 1.63 -23.15 -20.86
N SER A 381 2.05 -23.75 -21.98
CA SER A 381 3.12 -23.25 -22.85
C SER A 381 2.65 -22.81 -24.23
N GLU A 382 1.35 -22.91 -24.55
CA GLU A 382 0.84 -22.57 -25.89
C GLU A 382 0.52 -21.06 -26.02
N PRO A 383 1.30 -20.30 -26.82
CA PRO A 383 1.12 -18.85 -26.99
C PRO A 383 -0.18 -18.51 -27.72
N GLN A 384 -0.75 -17.36 -27.37
CA GLN A 384 -1.88 -16.80 -28.11
C GLN A 384 -1.42 -16.25 -29.45
N ILE A 385 -1.90 -16.85 -30.55
CA ILE A 385 -2.04 -16.09 -31.79
C ILE A 385 -3.38 -15.40 -31.65
N PHE A 386 -3.38 -14.07 -31.45
CA PHE A 386 -4.60 -13.25 -31.44
C PHE A 386 -5.32 -13.42 -32.79
N LYS A 387 -6.18 -14.42 -32.88
CA LYS A 387 -7.21 -14.53 -33.91
C LYS A 387 -8.50 -14.19 -33.21
N VAL A 388 -9.10 -13.07 -33.62
CA VAL A 388 -10.47 -12.71 -33.26
C VAL A 388 -11.32 -13.98 -33.46
N PRO A 389 -11.94 -14.53 -32.40
CA PRO A 389 -12.82 -15.67 -32.54
C PRO A 389 -13.83 -15.34 -33.64
N SER A 390 -14.04 -16.23 -34.60
CA SER A 390 -15.09 -16.02 -35.59
C SER A 390 -16.40 -15.87 -34.82
N LEU A 391 -16.86 -14.63 -34.66
CA LEU A 391 -18.12 -14.32 -34.02
C LEU A 391 -19.16 -15.14 -34.78
N ASN A 392 -19.80 -16.08 -34.09
CA ASN A 392 -21.10 -16.58 -34.53
C ASN A 392 -22.08 -15.42 -34.38
N LEU A 393 -21.97 -14.44 -35.29
CA LEU A 393 -22.98 -13.44 -35.49
C LEU A 393 -24.20 -14.23 -35.98
N LYS A 394 -25.18 -14.45 -35.10
CA LYS A 394 -26.55 -14.17 -35.55
C LYS A 394 -26.45 -12.80 -36.18
N GLN A 395 -26.57 -12.72 -37.50
CA GLN A 395 -26.36 -11.50 -38.26
C GLN A 395 -27.03 -10.35 -37.50
N LEU A 396 -26.21 -9.50 -36.88
CA LEU A 396 -26.67 -8.30 -36.23
C LEU A 396 -27.30 -7.49 -37.35
N THR A 397 -28.63 -7.35 -37.31
CA THR A 397 -29.39 -6.60 -38.30
C THR A 397 -28.78 -5.20 -38.39
N VAL A 398 -28.08 -4.92 -39.49
CA VAL A 398 -27.28 -3.69 -39.68
C VAL A 398 -28.12 -2.45 -39.40
N GLU A 399 -29.41 -2.51 -39.73
CA GLU A 399 -30.40 -1.47 -39.49
C GLU A 399 -30.61 -1.12 -38.01
N LYS A 400 -30.55 -2.12 -37.11
CA LYS A 400 -30.74 -1.88 -35.67
C LYS A 400 -29.51 -1.23 -35.05
N ALA A 401 -28.32 -1.70 -35.45
CA ALA A 401 -27.06 -1.14 -34.99
C ALA A 401 -26.84 0.28 -35.52
N GLN A 402 -27.24 0.56 -36.78
CA GLN A 402 -27.15 1.90 -37.35
C GLN A 402 -28.10 2.88 -36.65
N LYS A 403 -29.32 2.46 -36.33
CA LYS A 403 -30.27 3.29 -35.59
C LYS A 403 -29.79 3.59 -34.17
N GLU A 404 -29.24 2.59 -33.47
CA GLU A 404 -28.67 2.78 -32.14
C GLU A 404 -27.43 3.68 -32.17
N LEU A 405 -26.61 3.60 -33.22
CA LEU A 405 -25.47 4.50 -33.43
C LEU A 405 -25.92 5.94 -33.71
N GLU A 406 -26.97 6.15 -34.51
CA GLU A 406 -27.55 7.47 -34.77
C GLU A 406 -28.17 8.08 -33.50
N ASP A 407 -28.85 7.26 -32.69
CA ASP A 407 -29.41 7.68 -31.40
C ASP A 407 -28.30 8.07 -30.40
N LEU A 408 -27.22 7.29 -30.33
CA LEU A 408 -26.05 7.58 -29.48
C LEU A 408 -25.23 8.77 -29.99
N GLU A 409 -25.06 8.95 -31.30
CA GLU A 409 -24.41 10.13 -31.86
C GLU A 409 -25.24 11.39 -31.61
N ALA A 410 -26.57 11.31 -31.66
CA ALA A 410 -27.46 12.40 -31.28
C ALA A 410 -27.34 12.70 -29.78
N GLU A 411 -27.24 11.68 -28.93
CA GLU A 411 -27.04 11.83 -27.49
C GLU A 411 -25.67 12.47 -27.18
N ILE A 412 -24.60 12.02 -27.83
CA ILE A 412 -23.24 12.57 -27.67
C ILE A 412 -23.17 14.03 -28.16
N LYS A 413 -23.78 14.35 -29.31
CA LYS A 413 -23.89 15.74 -29.80
C LYS A 413 -24.75 16.61 -28.89
N SER A 414 -25.71 16.05 -28.18
CA SER A 414 -26.51 16.78 -27.18
C SER A 414 -25.83 16.91 -25.81
N GLY A 415 -24.90 16.01 -25.49
CA GLY A 415 -24.25 15.91 -24.19
C GLY A 415 -22.91 16.63 -24.07
N ILE A 416 -22.28 17.02 -25.18
CA ILE A 416 -20.95 17.66 -25.19
C ILE A 416 -20.96 18.87 -26.12
N ASP A 417 -21.47 19.99 -25.62
CA ASP A 417 -21.23 21.32 -26.20
C ASP A 417 -20.43 22.13 -25.17
N PHE A 418 -19.13 22.32 -25.41
CA PHE A 418 -18.21 23.02 -24.48
C PHE A 418 -18.53 24.52 -24.32
N THR A 419 -19.47 25.03 -25.13
CA THR A 419 -20.00 26.40 -25.05
C THR A 419 -20.88 26.65 -23.81
N ASP A 420 -21.25 25.58 -23.07
CA ASP A 420 -22.29 25.64 -22.04
C ASP A 420 -21.83 25.48 -20.59
N ILE A 421 -20.55 25.65 -20.25
CA ILE A 421 -20.09 25.68 -18.84
C ILE A 421 -20.88 26.72 -18.02
N SER A 422 -21.23 27.85 -18.64
CA SER A 422 -22.05 28.88 -18.00
C SER A 422 -23.49 28.43 -17.76
N LEU A 423 -24.08 27.65 -18.67
CA LEU A 423 -25.42 27.09 -18.52
C LEU A 423 -25.43 25.92 -17.53
N ILE A 424 -24.40 25.08 -17.50
CA ILE A 424 -24.21 24.02 -16.50
C ILE A 424 -24.10 24.64 -15.10
N ASN A 425 -23.27 25.65 -14.92
CA ASN A 425 -23.17 26.39 -13.64
C ASN A 425 -24.50 27.05 -13.26
N ALA A 426 -25.18 27.68 -14.22
CA ALA A 426 -26.50 28.27 -13.99
C ALA A 426 -27.59 27.23 -13.68
N THR A 427 -27.48 25.99 -14.18
CA THR A 427 -28.38 24.90 -13.79
C THR A 427 -28.06 24.39 -12.39
N ALA A 428 -26.79 24.27 -12.02
CA ALA A 428 -26.39 23.85 -10.67
C ALA A 428 -26.87 24.85 -9.60
N GLU A 429 -26.70 26.16 -9.84
CA GLU A 429 -27.19 27.20 -8.92
C GLU A 429 -28.73 27.27 -8.86
N ARG A 430 -29.44 26.89 -9.93
CA ARG A 430 -30.90 26.79 -9.94
C ARG A 430 -31.41 25.59 -9.15
N GLU A 431 -30.74 24.44 -9.27
CA GLU A 431 -31.14 23.20 -8.61
C GLU A 431 -30.89 23.22 -7.11
N LEU A 432 -29.75 23.78 -6.67
CA LEU A 432 -29.40 23.87 -5.26
C LEU A 432 -28.81 25.24 -4.94
N SER A 433 -29.60 26.09 -4.29
CA SER A 433 -29.12 27.38 -3.81
C SER A 433 -28.45 27.25 -2.43
N VAL A 434 -27.19 27.64 -2.35
CA VAL A 434 -26.38 27.59 -1.13
C VAL A 434 -26.16 29.02 -0.60
N ASN A 435 -26.68 29.31 0.58
CA ASN A 435 -26.45 30.56 1.29
C ASN A 435 -25.68 30.30 2.58
N VAL A 436 -24.52 30.95 2.73
CA VAL A 436 -23.68 30.85 3.92
C VAL A 436 -23.70 32.19 4.65
N THR A 437 -23.99 32.16 5.95
CA THR A 437 -24.01 33.35 6.81
C THR A 437 -23.30 33.04 8.13
N PHE A 438 -22.81 34.07 8.82
CA PHE A 438 -22.19 33.91 10.14
C PHE A 438 -22.89 34.81 11.15
N SER A 439 -22.86 34.40 12.42
CA SER A 439 -23.33 35.22 13.53
C SER A 439 -22.37 36.38 13.78
N LYS A 440 -22.90 37.60 13.85
CA LYS A 440 -22.11 38.79 14.22
C LYS A 440 -21.76 38.83 15.72
N ILE A 441 -22.40 37.98 16.53
CA ILE A 441 -22.18 37.91 17.98
C ILE A 441 -21.23 36.75 18.24
N LEU A 442 -20.03 37.09 18.72
CA LEU A 442 -19.02 36.12 19.12
C LEU A 442 -19.30 35.63 20.55
N VAL A 443 -19.22 34.33 20.76
CA VAL A 443 -19.42 33.68 22.08
C VAL A 443 -18.08 33.22 22.61
N GLN A 444 -17.94 33.09 23.94
CA GLN A 444 -16.76 32.49 24.55
C GLN A 444 -16.61 31.03 24.08
N SER A 445 -15.41 30.67 23.64
CA SER A 445 -15.11 29.33 23.13
C SER A 445 -15.08 28.31 24.25
N THR A 446 -15.77 27.19 24.05
CA THR A 446 -15.70 26.00 24.90
C THR A 446 -14.51 25.08 24.56
N TYR A 447 -13.79 25.37 23.47
CA TYR A 447 -12.75 24.50 22.88
C TYR A 447 -11.37 25.18 22.89
N ALA A 448 -11.08 25.97 23.94
CA ALA A 448 -9.86 26.75 24.07
C ALA A 448 -8.57 25.90 23.93
N PRO A 449 -7.54 26.39 23.20
CA PRO A 449 -6.24 25.71 23.19
C PRO A 449 -5.64 25.69 24.59
N LYS A 450 -5.24 24.51 25.09
CA LYS A 450 -4.66 24.33 26.43
C LYS A 450 -3.31 25.07 26.51
N GLY A 451 -3.15 25.95 27.50
CA GLY A 451 -1.89 26.64 27.83
C GLY A 451 -1.94 27.22 29.25
N GLU A 452 -0.79 27.27 29.92
CA GLU A 452 -0.62 27.49 31.38
C GLU A 452 -0.69 28.96 31.84
N ASP A 453 -1.04 29.92 30.97
CA ASP A 453 -1.03 31.35 31.34
C ASP A 453 -2.44 31.85 31.72
N GLU A 454 -2.66 32.14 33.01
CA GLU A 454 -3.92 32.67 33.56
C GLU A 454 -4.24 34.14 33.16
N GLU A 455 -3.44 34.78 32.30
CA GLU A 455 -3.59 36.21 31.94
C GLU A 455 -4.01 36.50 30.49
N SER A 456 -4.38 35.49 29.69
CA SER A 456 -4.82 35.71 28.30
C SER A 456 -6.33 35.95 28.17
N ASP A 457 -6.73 36.91 27.33
CA ASP A 457 -8.13 37.15 26.93
C ASP A 457 -8.83 35.85 26.53
N SER A 458 -10.06 35.64 27.01
CA SER A 458 -10.82 34.40 26.77
C SER A 458 -11.05 34.17 25.27
N PRO A 459 -10.73 32.98 24.72
CA PRO A 459 -10.88 32.69 23.31
C PRO A 459 -12.36 32.75 22.90
N LYS A 460 -12.62 33.16 21.65
CA LYS A 460 -13.98 33.32 21.10
C LYS A 460 -14.27 32.27 20.03
N MET A 461 -15.55 32.04 19.76
CA MET A 461 -16.07 31.18 18.70
C MET A 461 -17.19 31.89 17.93
N CYS A 462 -17.35 31.52 16.66
CA CYS A 462 -18.33 32.09 15.73
C CYS A 462 -19.20 30.98 15.14
N GLU A 463 -20.53 31.16 15.14
CA GLU A 463 -21.45 30.23 14.49
C GLU A 463 -21.59 30.58 13.00
N ILE A 464 -21.44 29.57 12.14
CA ILE A 464 -21.75 29.63 10.72
C ILE A 464 -23.03 28.85 10.47
N SER A 465 -23.97 29.49 9.76
CA SER A 465 -25.20 28.86 9.28
C SER A 465 -25.16 28.70 7.76
N VAL A 466 -25.37 27.47 7.30
CA VAL A 466 -25.52 27.14 5.88
C VAL A 466 -26.97 26.78 5.62
N VAL A 467 -27.60 27.50 4.70
CA VAL A 467 -28.98 27.30 4.26
C VAL A 467 -28.97 26.78 2.83
N LEU A 468 -29.43 25.56 2.65
CA LEU A 468 -29.57 24.87 1.38
C LEU A 468 -31.05 24.91 0.97
N LYS A 469 -31.36 25.42 -0.22
CA LYS A 469 -32.71 25.28 -0.80
C LYS A 469 -32.61 24.52 -2.11
N ALA A 470 -33.20 23.32 -2.11
CA ALA A 470 -33.30 22.48 -3.29
C ALA A 470 -34.53 22.91 -4.12
N SER A 471 -34.38 22.99 -5.44
CA SER A 471 -35.45 23.25 -6.41
C SER A 471 -35.80 22.02 -7.25
N VAL A 472 -35.20 20.88 -6.91
CA VAL A 472 -35.39 19.55 -7.52
C VAL A 472 -35.17 18.48 -6.44
N ASN A 473 -35.57 17.24 -6.71
CA ASN A 473 -35.24 16.11 -5.83
C ASN A 473 -33.74 15.76 -5.95
N ILE A 474 -33.05 15.72 -4.81
CA ILE A 474 -31.61 15.43 -4.72
C ILE A 474 -31.42 14.22 -3.81
N ASP A 475 -30.70 13.20 -4.30
CA ASP A 475 -30.55 11.93 -3.58
C ASP A 475 -29.53 12.05 -2.45
N HIS A 476 -28.43 12.77 -2.70
CA HIS A 476 -27.36 12.95 -1.73
C HIS A 476 -26.82 14.37 -1.76
N ILE A 477 -26.71 15.00 -0.59
CA ILE A 477 -26.00 16.27 -0.39
C ILE A 477 -24.99 16.10 0.73
N GLN A 478 -23.73 16.46 0.48
CA GLN A 478 -22.69 16.52 1.50
C GLN A 478 -22.14 17.94 1.57
N VAL A 479 -22.11 18.48 2.78
CA VAL A 479 -21.57 19.81 3.10
C VAL A 479 -20.29 19.64 3.91
N ILE A 480 -19.22 20.28 3.46
CA ILE A 480 -17.93 20.30 4.13
C ILE A 480 -17.56 21.75 4.43
N VAL A 481 -17.41 22.08 5.71
CA VAL A 481 -16.95 23.40 6.17
C VAL A 481 -15.45 23.32 6.42
N ASN A 482 -14.68 23.83 5.46
CA ASN A 482 -13.23 23.83 5.49
C ASN A 482 -12.68 25.15 6.05
N ALA A 483 -11.93 25.07 7.14
CA ALA A 483 -11.22 26.18 7.75
C ALA A 483 -9.73 25.85 7.82
N ASN A 484 -8.88 26.73 7.29
CA ASN A 484 -7.44 26.50 7.28
C ASN A 484 -6.88 26.56 8.71
N ALA A 485 -6.05 25.58 9.09
CA ALA A 485 -5.33 25.60 10.36
C ALA A 485 -4.60 26.95 10.53
N PRO A 486 -4.63 27.58 11.72
CA PRO A 486 -5.06 27.06 13.03
C PRO A 486 -6.56 27.16 13.34
N LEU A 487 -7.39 27.62 12.40
CA LEU A 487 -8.86 27.61 12.57
C LEU A 487 -9.40 26.20 12.41
N THR A 488 -10.49 25.88 13.10
CA THR A 488 -11.14 24.56 13.04
C THR A 488 -12.64 24.72 13.20
N ALA A 489 -13.41 23.88 12.49
CA ALA A 489 -14.87 23.82 12.60
C ALA A 489 -15.28 22.58 13.41
N LYS A 490 -16.33 22.73 14.23
CA LYS A 490 -16.95 21.62 14.95
C LYS A 490 -17.80 20.79 13.99
N ASP A 491 -17.57 19.47 13.92
CA ASP A 491 -18.32 18.57 13.03
C ASP A 491 -18.33 19.08 11.57
N PRO A 492 -17.16 19.17 10.90
CA PRO A 492 -17.02 19.89 9.63
C PRO A 492 -17.77 19.25 8.45
N ILE A 493 -18.23 17.99 8.58
CA ILE A 493 -18.89 17.24 7.52
C ILE A 493 -20.33 16.93 7.92
N HIS A 494 -21.28 17.31 7.07
CA HIS A 494 -22.71 17.02 7.23
C HIS A 494 -23.27 16.38 5.97
N VAL A 495 -24.17 15.41 6.12
CA VAL A 495 -24.77 14.66 5.00
C VAL A 495 -26.29 14.67 5.10
N PHE A 496 -26.96 14.92 3.98
CA PHE A 496 -28.40 14.82 3.80
C PHE A 496 -28.70 13.84 2.68
N ARG A 497 -29.68 12.96 2.90
CA ARG A 497 -30.19 12.01 1.89
C ARG A 497 -31.64 12.34 1.58
N ASP A 498 -32.06 12.00 0.36
CA ASP A 498 -33.45 12.07 -0.10
C ASP A 498 -34.08 13.44 0.18
N VAL A 499 -33.47 14.50 -0.37
CA VAL A 499 -33.95 15.88 -0.23
C VAL A 499 -35.01 16.15 -1.30
N GLU A 500 -36.25 16.36 -0.85
CA GLU A 500 -37.40 16.65 -1.72
C GLU A 500 -37.32 18.03 -2.39
N ASP A 501 -38.01 18.17 -3.52
CA ASP A 501 -38.20 19.44 -4.23
C ASP A 501 -38.75 20.53 -3.28
N LYS A 502 -38.19 21.74 -3.39
CA LYS A 502 -38.47 22.92 -2.55
C LYS A 502 -38.14 22.74 -1.07
N ALA A 503 -37.50 21.64 -0.68
CA ALA A 503 -37.05 21.47 0.69
C ALA A 503 -35.93 22.46 1.03
N THR A 504 -36.01 23.03 2.24
CA THR A 504 -34.94 23.86 2.81
C THR A 504 -34.27 23.10 3.94
N ARG A 505 -32.97 22.85 3.83
CA ARG A 505 -32.14 22.30 4.91
C ARG A 505 -31.29 23.40 5.51
N ARG A 506 -31.15 23.38 6.83
CA ARG A 506 -30.32 24.33 7.58
C ARG A 506 -29.38 23.53 8.45
N LEU A 507 -28.13 23.95 8.48
CA LEU A 507 -27.15 23.47 9.44
C LEU A 507 -26.46 24.66 10.08
N SER A 508 -26.00 24.49 11.31
CA SER A 508 -25.09 25.42 11.94
C SER A 508 -23.92 24.68 12.57
N THR A 509 -22.73 25.25 12.42
CA THR A 509 -21.47 24.75 12.98
C THR A 509 -20.70 25.90 13.61
N TRP A 510 -19.84 25.59 14.57
CA TRP A 510 -19.02 26.55 15.27
C TRP A 510 -17.58 26.53 14.74
N ILE A 511 -17.04 27.71 14.46
CA ILE A 511 -15.63 27.90 14.14
C ILE A 511 -14.91 28.55 15.31
N TYR A 512 -13.76 27.97 15.65
CA TYR A 512 -12.90 28.40 16.73
C TYR A 512 -11.42 28.20 16.39
N MET A 513 -10.54 28.71 17.24
CA MET A 513 -9.10 28.54 17.11
C MET A 513 -8.67 27.23 17.77
N GLY A 514 -8.20 26.28 16.97
CA GLY A 514 -7.74 24.97 17.46
C GLY A 514 -6.32 24.99 18.02
N LYS A 515 -5.46 25.91 17.56
CA LYS A 515 -4.05 26.05 17.99
C LYS A 515 -3.72 27.50 18.35
N ARG A 516 -2.76 27.72 19.27
CA ARG A 516 -2.30 29.05 19.73
C ARG A 516 -1.32 29.66 18.72
N GLN A 517 -1.79 29.95 17.51
CA GLN A 517 -1.02 30.56 16.43
C GLN A 517 -1.88 31.57 15.67
N ASP A 518 -1.28 32.59 15.05
CA ASP A 518 -2.01 33.50 14.17
C ASP A 518 -2.40 32.82 12.86
N PRO A 519 -3.66 32.95 12.39
CA PRO A 519 -4.06 32.39 11.11
C PRO A 519 -3.46 33.15 9.94
N THR A 520 -3.18 32.43 8.84
CA THR A 520 -2.72 33.03 7.58
C THR A 520 -3.84 33.77 6.84
N SER A 521 -5.09 33.33 7.03
CA SER A 521 -6.32 33.94 6.50
C SER A 521 -7.52 33.64 7.42
N LEU A 522 -8.48 34.57 7.45
CA LEU A 522 -9.78 34.38 8.10
C LEU A 522 -10.86 33.85 7.13
N LYS A 523 -10.45 33.38 5.95
CA LYS A 523 -11.33 32.83 4.92
C LYS A 523 -11.71 31.40 5.29
N VAL A 524 -13.01 31.10 5.24
CA VAL A 524 -13.59 29.77 5.41
C VAL A 524 -14.31 29.40 4.13
N THR A 525 -14.12 28.17 3.67
CA THR A 525 -14.71 27.65 2.44
C THR A 525 -15.71 26.56 2.79
N VAL A 526 -16.93 26.69 2.28
CA VAL A 526 -17.99 25.68 2.36
C VAL A 526 -18.11 25.01 1.00
N LEU A 527 -17.83 23.70 0.95
CA LEU A 527 -17.98 22.85 -0.22
C LEU A 527 -19.28 22.07 -0.09
N VAL A 528 -20.14 22.14 -1.10
CA VAL A 528 -21.41 21.41 -1.15
C VAL A 528 -21.39 20.50 -2.36
N SER A 529 -21.25 19.19 -2.16
CA SER A 529 -21.41 18.20 -3.21
C SER A 529 -22.84 17.64 -3.21
N SER A 530 -23.43 17.51 -4.38
CA SER A 530 -24.81 17.03 -4.56
C SER A 530 -24.89 16.06 -5.73
N ILE A 531 -25.67 14.99 -5.56
CA ILE A 531 -25.95 14.00 -6.62
C ILE A 531 -27.46 13.98 -6.85
N ASN A 532 -27.87 14.34 -8.07
CA ASN A 532 -29.26 14.27 -8.48
C ASN A 532 -29.65 12.83 -8.86
N ARG A 533 -30.96 12.56 -9.03
CA ARG A 533 -31.48 11.25 -9.49
C ARG A 533 -30.93 10.73 -10.81
N GLN A 534 -30.34 11.61 -11.61
CA GLN A 534 -29.65 11.25 -12.86
C GLN A 534 -28.22 10.71 -12.61
N GLY A 535 -27.77 10.67 -11.36
CA GLY A 535 -26.42 10.20 -10.99
C GLY A 535 -25.29 11.20 -11.27
N ILE A 536 -25.61 12.42 -11.72
CA ILE A 536 -24.61 13.44 -12.06
C ILE A 536 -24.14 14.14 -10.77
N PRO A 537 -22.85 14.04 -10.39
CA PRO A 537 -22.31 14.75 -9.24
C PRO A 537 -22.03 16.21 -9.59
N ARG A 538 -22.41 17.13 -8.71
CA ARG A 538 -22.17 18.57 -8.81
C ARG A 538 -21.54 19.09 -7.52
N VAL A 539 -20.61 20.04 -7.62
CA VAL A 539 -19.95 20.66 -6.46
C VAL A 539 -20.08 22.17 -6.53
N THR A 540 -20.58 22.78 -5.46
CA THR A 540 -20.66 24.24 -5.29
C THR A 540 -19.73 24.68 -4.17
N GLU A 541 -18.84 25.64 -4.46
CA GLU A 541 -17.97 26.26 -3.47
C GLU A 541 -18.48 27.65 -3.09
N LYS A 542 -18.58 27.93 -1.78
CA LYS A 542 -18.82 29.28 -1.26
C LYS A 542 -17.77 29.63 -0.22
N SER A 543 -17.23 30.85 -0.30
CA SER A 543 -16.20 31.34 0.61
C SER A 543 -16.68 32.56 1.37
N ILE A 544 -16.41 32.63 2.67
CA ILE A 544 -16.73 33.78 3.53
C ILE A 544 -15.57 34.12 4.45
N PHE A 545 -15.44 35.39 4.83
CA PHE A 545 -14.47 35.83 5.84
C PHE A 545 -15.11 35.90 7.22
N LEU A 546 -14.44 35.33 8.22
CA LEU A 546 -14.87 35.37 9.61
C LEU A 546 -14.75 36.80 10.20
N PRO A 547 -15.51 37.11 11.27
CA PRO A 547 -15.36 38.35 12.02
C PRO A 547 -13.93 38.50 12.56
N ILE A 548 -13.32 39.68 12.38
CA ILE A 548 -11.94 39.92 12.81
C ILE A 548 -11.76 39.77 14.33
N GLY A 549 -12.82 40.07 15.08
CA GLY A 549 -12.88 39.98 16.55
C GLY A 549 -12.75 38.55 17.10
N LEU A 550 -12.81 37.52 16.23
CA LEU A 550 -12.54 36.14 16.62
C LEU A 550 -11.08 35.95 17.02
N VAL A 551 -10.16 36.70 16.40
CA VAL A 551 -8.71 36.51 16.53
C VAL A 551 -7.97 37.77 17.00
N TYR A 552 -8.48 38.96 16.65
CA TYR A 552 -7.82 40.22 16.92
C TYR A 552 -8.64 41.14 17.82
N LYS A 553 -7.95 41.93 18.64
CA LYS A 553 -8.51 43.05 19.39
C LYS A 553 -8.01 44.39 18.85
N ASN A 554 -8.76 45.46 19.10
CA ASN A 554 -8.31 46.81 18.76
C ASN A 554 -7.14 47.21 19.67
N CYS A 555 -6.18 47.93 19.11
CA CYS A 555 -5.07 48.50 19.87
C CYS A 555 -4.67 49.87 19.32
N LEU A 556 -3.79 50.57 20.05
CA LEU A 556 -3.24 51.83 19.57
C LEU A 556 -2.35 51.60 18.34
N PRO A 557 -2.48 52.44 17.29
CA PRO A 557 -1.71 52.28 16.06
C PRO A 557 -0.22 52.58 16.27
N GLN A 558 0.64 51.69 15.76
CA GLN A 558 2.08 51.89 15.76
C GLN A 558 2.45 52.95 14.71
N LYS A 559 3.30 53.92 15.07
CA LYS A 559 3.77 54.97 14.12
C LYS A 559 4.74 54.40 13.09
N GLU A 560 5.66 53.54 13.52
CA GLU A 560 6.63 52.86 12.67
C GLU A 560 6.68 51.38 13.03
N ALA A 561 6.94 50.55 12.01
CA ALA A 561 7.10 49.11 12.14
C ALA A 561 8.08 48.61 11.08
N LYS A 562 8.64 47.42 11.28
CA LYS A 562 9.71 46.85 10.42
C LYS A 562 9.28 46.61 8.97
N TYR A 563 8.09 46.05 8.74
CA TYR A 563 7.58 45.73 7.42
C TYR A 563 6.41 46.65 7.05
N LYS A 564 6.37 47.12 5.80
CA LYS A 564 5.36 48.08 5.30
C LYS A 564 4.91 47.70 3.88
N ILE A 565 3.60 47.64 3.65
CA ILE A 565 2.97 47.46 2.33
C ILE A 565 2.10 48.69 2.05
N VAL A 566 2.23 49.27 0.86
CA VAL A 566 1.42 50.42 0.42
C VAL A 566 0.56 50.03 -0.78
N ILE A 567 -0.75 50.16 -0.61
CA ILE A 567 -1.79 49.92 -1.61
C ILE A 567 -2.33 51.28 -2.05
N GLU A 568 -2.46 51.51 -3.36
CA GLU A 568 -3.10 52.68 -3.94
C GLU A 568 -4.45 52.30 -4.54
N THR A 569 -5.37 53.24 -4.48
CA THR A 569 -6.75 53.06 -4.95
C THR A 569 -7.14 54.28 -5.74
N ASP A 570 -7.97 54.12 -6.77
CA ASP A 570 -8.41 55.28 -7.55
C ASP A 570 -9.44 56.12 -6.78
N ASN A 571 -10.15 55.50 -5.83
CA ASN A 571 -11.19 56.14 -5.04
C ASN A 571 -11.18 55.65 -3.59
N VAL A 572 -11.46 56.55 -2.65
CA VAL A 572 -11.57 56.24 -1.21
C VAL A 572 -13.05 56.12 -0.86
N GLY A 573 -13.46 54.93 -0.41
CA GLY A 573 -14.84 54.70 0.03
C GLY A 573 -15.28 55.69 1.12
N LYS A 574 -16.52 56.17 1.05
CA LYS A 574 -17.08 57.24 1.91
C LYS A 574 -17.03 56.98 3.43
N GLY A 575 -16.74 55.76 3.88
CA GLY A 575 -16.69 55.36 5.29
C GLY A 575 -15.30 55.38 5.94
N GLY A 576 -14.24 55.75 5.22
CA GLY A 576 -12.87 55.68 5.74
C GLY A 576 -12.42 54.25 6.09
N ILE A 577 -11.25 54.09 6.72
CA ILE A 577 -10.75 52.74 7.10
C ILE A 577 -11.64 52.13 8.20
N ALA A 578 -12.07 52.94 9.17
CA ALA A 578 -12.95 52.49 10.25
C ALA A 578 -14.24 51.84 9.71
N GLY A 579 -14.81 52.40 8.63
CA GLY A 579 -16.00 51.88 7.96
C GLY A 579 -15.86 50.46 7.38
N LEU A 580 -14.63 49.99 7.13
CA LEU A 580 -14.36 48.62 6.66
C LEU A 580 -14.36 47.60 7.81
N PHE A 581 -14.31 48.06 9.06
CA PHE A 581 -14.21 47.22 10.25
C PHE A 581 -15.25 47.60 11.32
N ASN A 582 -16.50 47.79 10.89
CA ASN A 582 -17.63 48.20 11.75
C ASN A 582 -17.93 47.26 12.93
N GLU A 583 -17.42 46.04 12.88
CA GLU A 583 -17.52 45.05 13.96
C GLU A 583 -16.60 45.34 15.16
N MET A 584 -15.68 46.30 15.00
CA MET A 584 -14.75 46.76 16.03
C MET A 584 -14.99 48.24 16.33
N GLN A 585 -14.73 48.66 17.57
CA GLN A 585 -14.90 50.05 17.97
C GLN A 585 -13.65 50.87 17.62
N PHE A 586 -13.82 51.81 16.69
CA PHE A 586 -12.82 52.79 16.29
C PHE A 586 -13.41 54.21 16.31
N GLU A 587 -12.56 55.22 16.48
CA GLU A 587 -12.97 56.62 16.30
C GLU A 587 -13.39 56.85 14.84
N ALA A 588 -14.54 57.50 14.62
CA ALA A 588 -15.10 57.70 13.28
C ALA A 588 -14.17 58.49 12.32
N SER A 589 -13.28 59.31 12.85
CA SER A 589 -12.28 60.08 12.10
C SER A 589 -10.88 59.45 12.06
N ALA A 590 -10.72 58.20 12.54
CA ALA A 590 -9.43 57.54 12.64
C ALA A 590 -8.79 57.34 11.26
N GLN A 591 -7.64 57.99 11.07
CA GLN A 591 -6.78 57.82 9.88
C GLN A 591 -5.81 56.65 10.04
N ALA A 592 -5.75 56.04 11.23
CA ALA A 592 -4.97 54.84 11.49
C ALA A 592 -5.73 53.95 12.48
N ILE A 593 -5.80 52.65 12.17
CA ILE A 593 -6.37 51.62 13.05
C ILE A 593 -5.35 50.51 13.24
N ALA A 594 -5.41 49.80 14.36
CA ALA A 594 -4.52 48.66 14.59
C ALA A 594 -5.22 47.51 15.28
N PHE A 595 -4.70 46.32 14.98
CA PHE A 595 -5.19 45.03 15.41
C PHE A 595 -4.07 44.29 16.12
N LYS A 596 -4.29 43.95 17.39
CA LYS A 596 -3.39 43.10 18.17
C LYS A 596 -3.94 41.68 18.19
N SER A 597 -3.12 40.70 17.82
CA SER A 597 -3.50 39.29 17.94
C SER A 597 -3.69 38.93 19.41
N MET A 598 -4.77 38.19 19.72
CA MET A 598 -5.00 37.62 21.05
C MET A 598 -4.06 36.42 21.33
N TYR A 599 -3.39 35.88 20.30
CA TYR A 599 -2.56 34.68 20.41
C TYR A 599 -1.06 35.01 20.41
N SER A 600 -0.55 35.64 19.34
CA SER A 600 0.86 36.04 19.25
C SER A 600 1.20 37.34 19.99
N GLY A 601 0.19 38.16 20.30
CA GLY A 601 0.38 39.50 20.85
C GLY A 601 0.93 40.53 19.87
N ILE A 602 1.22 40.14 18.61
CA ILE A 602 1.78 41.03 17.59
C ILE A 602 0.69 41.98 17.07
N SER A 603 1.07 43.23 16.82
CA SER A 603 0.15 44.28 16.36
C SER A 603 0.40 44.63 14.90
N THR A 604 -0.67 44.72 14.11
CA THR A 604 -0.64 45.18 12.71
C THR A 604 -1.48 46.44 12.57
N THR A 605 -0.90 47.48 11.98
CA THR A 605 -1.51 48.81 11.83
C THR A 605 -1.83 49.09 10.36
N ILE A 606 -3.02 49.65 10.10
CA ILE A 606 -3.46 50.17 8.79
C ILE A 606 -3.57 51.69 8.89
N VAL A 607 -2.87 52.40 8.01
CA VAL A 607 -2.84 53.87 7.97
C VAL A 607 -3.37 54.36 6.62
N ALA A 608 -4.36 55.26 6.64
CA ALA A 608 -4.81 56.00 5.48
C ALA A 608 -4.02 57.30 5.39
N ALA A 609 -3.49 57.58 4.20
CA ALA A 609 -2.87 58.87 3.95
C ALA A 609 -3.93 59.95 3.76
N LYS A 610 -3.78 61.09 4.44
CA LYS A 610 -4.75 62.20 4.41
C LYS A 610 -4.93 62.84 3.02
N ASN A 611 -3.85 62.90 2.24
CA ASN A 611 -3.78 63.65 0.98
C ASN A 611 -3.51 62.75 -0.24
N SER A 612 -3.59 61.43 -0.07
CA SER A 612 -3.40 60.48 -1.17
C SER A 612 -4.29 59.27 -0.96
N ASN A 613 -4.79 58.66 -2.04
CA ASN A 613 -5.64 57.47 -1.99
C ASN A 613 -4.83 56.19 -1.71
N ARG A 614 -3.97 56.26 -0.68
CA ARG A 614 -3.00 55.22 -0.33
C ARG A 614 -3.24 54.71 1.08
N TYR A 615 -3.27 53.40 1.20
CA TYR A 615 -3.34 52.67 2.45
C TYR A 615 -2.00 52.00 2.73
N ARG A 616 -1.47 52.18 3.94
CA ARG A 616 -0.25 51.53 4.39
C ARG A 616 -0.58 50.52 5.48
N ILE A 617 -0.25 49.26 5.24
CA ILE A 617 -0.32 48.19 6.25
C ILE A 617 1.10 47.95 6.76
N GLN A 618 1.27 47.92 8.09
CA GLN A 618 2.59 47.77 8.71
C GLN A 618 2.56 46.93 9.99
N SER A 619 3.60 46.12 10.20
CA SER A 619 3.79 45.25 11.38
C SER A 619 5.28 44.93 11.56
N ASP A 620 5.65 44.48 12.75
CA ASP A 620 7.00 44.01 13.07
C ASP A 620 7.25 42.57 12.59
N SER A 621 6.18 41.82 12.29
CA SER A 621 6.25 40.47 11.71
C SER A 621 5.50 40.39 10.38
N LEU A 622 6.13 39.79 9.38
CA LEU A 622 5.55 39.59 8.05
C LEU A 622 4.34 38.64 8.07
N GLU A 623 4.41 37.56 8.85
CA GLU A 623 3.39 36.52 8.94
C GLU A 623 2.06 37.08 9.46
N SER A 624 2.14 37.93 10.50
CA SER A 624 0.97 38.57 11.12
C SER A 624 0.20 39.51 10.18
N MET A 625 0.83 40.00 9.10
CA MET A 625 0.17 40.89 8.14
C MET A 625 -0.77 40.13 7.19
N SER A 626 -0.58 38.84 6.96
CA SER A 626 -1.26 38.09 5.88
C SER A 626 -2.78 38.07 6.03
N ALA A 627 -3.27 37.70 7.21
CA ALA A 627 -4.72 37.62 7.45
C ALA A 627 -5.40 38.98 7.37
N ILE A 628 -4.77 40.02 7.92
CA ILE A 628 -5.31 41.38 7.90
C ILE A 628 -5.26 41.95 6.48
N LEU A 629 -4.19 41.69 5.73
CA LEU A 629 -4.06 42.11 4.34
C LEU A 629 -5.14 41.47 3.46
N SER A 630 -5.31 40.14 3.53
CA SER A 630 -6.31 39.42 2.73
C SER A 630 -7.74 39.88 3.06
N LEU A 631 -8.04 40.05 4.35
CA LEU A 631 -9.33 40.58 4.80
C LEU A 631 -9.55 42.03 4.33
N PHE A 632 -8.54 42.89 4.47
CA PHE A 632 -8.61 44.29 4.05
C PHE A 632 -8.85 44.40 2.54
N LEU A 633 -8.10 43.64 1.73
CA LEU A 633 -8.24 43.62 0.28
C LEU A 633 -9.64 43.17 -0.14
N SER A 634 -10.18 42.10 0.44
CA SER A 634 -11.53 41.62 0.13
C SER A 634 -12.61 42.65 0.46
N ARG A 635 -12.56 43.25 1.65
CA ARG A 635 -13.54 44.27 2.06
C ARG A 635 -13.44 45.54 1.23
N LEU A 636 -12.22 45.93 0.89
CA LEU A 636 -11.97 47.08 0.05
C LEU A 636 -12.47 46.83 -1.38
N GLN A 637 -12.23 45.64 -1.95
CA GLN A 637 -12.76 45.25 -3.27
C GLN A 637 -14.29 45.33 -3.30
N VAL A 638 -15.00 44.78 -2.30
CA VAL A 638 -16.48 44.89 -2.22
C VAL A 638 -16.96 46.34 -2.11
N SER A 639 -16.18 47.20 -1.46
CA SER A 639 -16.45 48.65 -1.39
C SER A 639 -16.21 49.36 -2.73
N LEU A 640 -15.16 48.96 -3.45
CA LEU A 640 -14.78 49.53 -4.76
C LEU A 640 -15.62 49.02 -5.92
N GLU A 641 -16.14 47.78 -5.89
CA GLU A 641 -17.07 47.24 -6.89
C GLU A 641 -18.36 48.07 -6.95
N LYS A 642 -18.82 48.57 -5.79
CA LYS A 642 -19.92 49.55 -5.71
C LYS A 642 -19.58 50.89 -6.38
N LEU A 643 -18.30 51.17 -6.61
CA LEU A 643 -17.77 52.42 -7.16
C LEU A 643 -17.16 52.25 -8.57
N LYS A 644 -17.15 51.03 -9.15
CA LYS A 644 -16.55 50.70 -10.46
C LYS A 644 -15.09 51.17 -10.63
N SER A 645 -14.25 50.96 -9.62
CA SER A 645 -12.85 51.43 -9.63
C SER A 645 -11.85 50.29 -9.40
N ALA A 646 -10.66 50.40 -9.99
CA ALA A 646 -9.61 49.40 -9.90
C ALA A 646 -8.71 49.57 -8.65
N LEU A 647 -8.06 48.47 -8.25
CA LEU A 647 -7.08 48.44 -7.16
C LEU A 647 -5.67 48.34 -7.74
N ARG A 648 -4.73 49.17 -7.27
CA ARG A 648 -3.32 49.10 -7.69
C ARG A 648 -2.38 48.97 -6.50
N VAL A 649 -1.55 47.93 -6.47
CA VAL A 649 -0.48 47.81 -5.46
C VAL A 649 0.74 48.57 -5.96
N VAL A 650 1.24 49.54 -5.18
CA VAL A 650 2.23 50.52 -5.66
C VAL A 650 3.61 50.32 -5.09
N LYS A 651 3.72 49.89 -3.83
CA LYS A 651 5.02 49.69 -3.18
C LYS A 651 4.95 48.69 -2.03
N SER A 652 5.64 47.57 -2.18
CA SER A 652 5.96 46.67 -1.05
C SER A 652 7.36 47.04 -0.51
N GLY A 653 7.47 47.37 0.78
CA GLY A 653 8.75 47.48 1.49
C GLY A 653 9.34 46.12 1.89
N ILE A 654 8.69 45.03 1.49
CA ILE A 654 9.13 43.66 1.72
C ILE A 654 10.09 43.29 0.59
N SER A 655 11.37 43.10 0.90
CA SER A 655 12.32 42.59 -0.08
C SER A 655 12.09 41.10 -0.30
N VAL A 656 12.21 40.63 -1.54
CA VAL A 656 12.15 39.18 -1.84
C VAL A 656 13.20 38.41 -1.02
N ARG A 657 14.36 39.03 -0.76
CA ARG A 657 15.39 38.51 0.17
C ARG A 657 14.87 38.28 1.59
N SER A 658 14.03 39.16 2.12
CA SER A 658 13.47 39.02 3.46
C SER A 658 12.44 37.89 3.54
N THR A 659 11.60 37.72 2.51
CA THR A 659 10.67 36.59 2.39
C THR A 659 11.43 35.28 2.21
N ALA A 660 12.45 35.26 1.33
CA ALA A 660 13.32 34.10 1.09
C ALA A 660 14.12 33.68 2.33
N LYS A 661 14.43 34.61 3.25
CA LYS A 661 15.08 34.31 4.53
C LYS A 661 14.14 33.54 5.46
N SER A 662 12.84 33.87 5.47
CA SER A 662 11.82 33.10 6.18
C SER A 662 11.65 31.69 5.59
N PHE A 663 11.66 31.56 4.25
CA PHE A 663 11.64 30.24 3.58
C PHE A 663 12.90 29.40 3.86
N GLY A 664 14.08 30.03 3.95
CA GLY A 664 15.36 29.35 4.13
C GLY A 664 15.52 28.61 5.46
N ILE A 665 14.82 29.05 6.51
CA ILE A 665 14.84 28.44 7.85
C ILE A 665 14.04 27.12 7.86
N ASN A 666 12.97 27.02 7.06
CA ASN A 666 12.13 25.82 7.01
C ASN A 666 12.79 24.68 6.23
N HIS A 667 13.25 24.92 5.00
CA HIS A 667 13.72 23.83 4.14
C HIS A 667 15.02 23.16 4.61
N GLN A 668 16.07 23.91 5.00
CA GLN A 668 17.36 23.28 5.36
C GLN A 668 17.25 22.43 6.63
N THR A 669 16.42 22.90 7.54
CA THR A 669 16.07 22.25 8.81
C THR A 669 15.20 21.01 8.54
N LEU A 670 14.09 21.16 7.80
CA LEU A 670 13.21 20.04 7.41
C LEU A 670 13.91 19.00 6.54
N ARG A 671 14.83 19.37 5.65
CA ARG A 671 15.58 18.42 4.80
C ARG A 671 16.70 17.73 5.57
N ARG A 672 17.31 18.39 6.56
CA ARG A 672 18.23 17.72 7.51
C ARG A 672 17.45 16.72 8.35
N TYR A 673 16.27 17.08 8.85
CA TYR A 673 15.39 16.20 9.60
C TYR A 673 14.81 15.06 8.75
N TRP A 674 14.39 15.30 7.52
CA TRP A 674 13.90 14.27 6.59
C TRP A 674 15.03 13.34 6.12
N LYS A 675 16.24 13.85 5.88
CA LYS A 675 17.40 13.00 5.58
C LYS A 675 17.86 12.19 6.78
N ALA A 676 17.82 12.77 7.99
CA ALA A 676 18.07 12.04 9.24
C ALA A 676 16.99 10.98 9.49
N TRP A 677 15.72 11.29 9.19
CA TRP A 677 14.58 10.36 9.26
C TRP A 677 14.70 9.22 8.24
N LYS A 678 15.01 9.51 6.96
CA LYS A 678 15.27 8.50 5.93
C LYS A 678 16.49 7.63 6.26
N ALA A 679 17.50 8.21 6.92
CA ALA A 679 18.64 7.46 7.42
C ALA A 679 18.21 6.56 8.60
N SER A 680 17.26 6.99 9.43
CA SER A 680 16.71 6.20 10.54
C SER A 680 15.65 5.16 10.14
N GLU A 681 14.92 5.32 9.03
CA GLU A 681 14.06 4.26 8.45
C GLU A 681 14.88 3.05 7.99
N GLY A 682 16.17 3.23 7.72
CA GLY A 682 17.11 2.13 7.46
C GLY A 682 17.51 1.35 8.72
N GLU A 683 17.27 1.89 9.92
CA GLU A 683 17.69 1.30 11.20
C GLU A 683 16.53 0.98 12.16
N LEU A 684 15.36 1.63 12.02
CA LEU A 684 14.15 1.34 12.80
C LEU A 684 12.97 1.09 11.86
N GLY A 685 12.43 -0.13 11.94
CA GLY A 685 11.30 -0.59 11.12
C GLY A 685 10.06 0.32 11.14
N SER A 686 9.26 0.14 10.11
CA SER A 686 8.20 1.01 9.57
C SER A 686 6.96 1.27 10.45
N SER A 687 7.05 1.26 11.78
CA SER A 687 5.86 1.39 12.65
C SER A 687 5.87 2.53 13.69
N ALA A 688 6.98 3.25 13.89
CA ALA A 688 7.00 4.32 14.88
C ALA A 688 6.61 5.67 14.26
N THR A 689 5.52 6.28 14.76
CA THR A 689 5.20 7.66 14.39
C THR A 689 6.23 8.63 15.02
N PRO A 690 6.51 9.79 14.39
CA PRO A 690 7.47 10.78 14.90
C PRO A 690 7.24 11.19 16.37
N VAL A 691 5.99 11.10 16.82
CA VAL A 691 5.53 11.47 18.18
C VAL A 691 6.00 10.46 19.23
N GLU A 692 6.11 9.17 18.90
CA GLU A 692 6.50 8.11 19.84
C GLU A 692 8.01 8.03 20.05
N ALA A 693 8.79 8.32 19.00
CA ALA A 693 10.26 8.39 19.08
C ALA A 693 10.74 9.56 19.96
N VAL A 694 10.08 10.72 19.87
CA VAL A 694 10.42 11.91 20.69
C VAL A 694 9.92 11.78 22.13
N LYS A 695 8.72 11.21 22.35
CA LYS A 695 8.19 10.98 23.71
C LYS A 695 8.96 9.91 24.49
N SER A 696 9.64 8.98 23.82
CA SER A 696 10.38 7.90 24.47
C SER A 696 11.82 8.26 24.87
N GLY A 697 12.30 9.48 24.56
CA GLY A 697 13.64 9.94 24.92
C GLY A 697 14.78 9.18 24.23
N ARG A 698 14.51 8.46 23.13
CA ARG A 698 15.47 7.57 22.46
C ARG A 698 16.32 8.24 21.37
N ALA A 699 16.14 9.54 21.14
CA ALA A 699 16.94 10.30 20.18
C ALA A 699 18.07 11.07 20.90
N THR A 700 19.25 10.45 21.04
CA THR A 700 20.41 11.01 21.75
C THR A 700 21.29 11.96 20.91
N TRP A 701 20.78 12.49 19.80
CA TRP A 701 21.58 13.24 18.81
C TRP A 701 21.37 14.76 18.83
N PHE A 702 20.53 15.29 19.71
CA PHE A 702 20.12 16.70 19.69
C PHE A 702 20.59 17.46 20.94
N SER A 703 20.88 18.75 20.81
CA SER A 703 20.99 19.66 21.96
C SER A 703 19.59 19.96 22.52
N GLU A 704 19.48 20.26 23.82
CA GLU A 704 18.19 20.56 24.48
C GLU A 704 17.37 21.64 23.74
N ASP A 705 18.04 22.67 23.20
CA ASP A 705 17.40 23.73 22.40
C ASP A 705 16.77 23.23 21.08
N GLU A 706 17.35 22.20 20.46
CA GLU A 706 16.86 21.60 19.21
C GLU A 706 15.71 20.64 19.45
N GLU A 707 15.71 19.95 20.61
CA GLU A 707 14.65 19.03 21.01
C GLU A 707 13.35 19.78 21.35
N ASP A 708 13.44 20.94 21.98
CA ASP A 708 12.30 21.81 22.30
C ASP A 708 11.69 22.47 21.05
N ALA A 709 12.52 22.80 20.04
CA ALA A 709 12.03 23.26 18.74
C ALA A 709 11.27 22.15 17.98
N LEU A 710 11.73 20.90 18.10
CA LEU A 710 11.14 19.72 17.46
C LEU A 710 9.84 19.29 18.14
N LYS A 711 9.80 19.31 19.48
CA LYS A 711 8.58 19.11 20.27
C LYS A 711 7.54 20.17 19.92
N ASN A 712 7.92 21.45 19.90
CA ASN A 712 7.01 22.52 19.49
C ASN A 712 6.57 22.44 18.02
N PHE A 713 7.40 21.92 17.11
CA PHE A 713 7.01 21.76 15.70
C PHE A 713 6.05 20.57 15.49
N LEU A 714 6.36 19.40 16.06
CA LEU A 714 5.54 18.19 15.95
C LEU A 714 4.19 18.32 16.67
N LEU A 715 4.12 19.06 17.79
CA LEU A 715 2.84 19.38 18.46
C LEU A 715 1.95 20.34 17.64
N ASN A 716 2.53 21.07 16.67
CA ASN A 716 1.86 22.14 15.93
C ASN A 716 1.49 21.79 14.48
N TYR A 717 1.96 20.68 13.91
CA TYR A 717 1.43 20.15 12.63
C TYR A 717 0.27 19.18 12.91
N PRO A 718 -0.90 19.32 12.24
CA PRO A 718 -1.96 18.32 12.40
C PRO A 718 -1.46 16.98 11.85
N ASP A 719 -1.75 15.90 12.57
CA ASP A 719 -1.73 14.55 12.02
C ASP A 719 -2.58 14.57 10.74
N ASP A 720 -1.93 14.57 9.58
CA ASP A 720 -2.60 14.43 8.30
C ASP A 720 -2.86 12.92 8.12
N PRO A 721 -4.12 12.45 8.20
CA PRO A 721 -4.44 11.03 8.20
C PRO A 721 -4.16 10.34 6.85
N ASP A 722 -3.82 11.10 5.81
CA ASP A 722 -3.74 10.60 4.42
C ASP A 722 -2.32 10.36 3.88
N GLY A 723 -1.27 10.32 4.72
CA GLY A 723 0.04 9.77 4.30
C GLY A 723 0.80 10.55 3.21
N PHE A 724 0.48 11.83 2.98
CA PHE A 724 1.20 12.68 2.02
C PHE A 724 2.49 13.26 2.62
N VAL A 725 3.49 12.41 2.87
CA VAL A 725 4.89 12.83 3.08
C VAL A 725 5.74 12.54 1.83
N LEU A 726 5.19 12.74 0.63
CA LEU A 726 5.91 12.49 -0.61
C LEU A 726 6.56 13.74 -1.23
N THR A 727 6.06 14.95 -0.94
CA THR A 727 6.56 16.19 -1.55
C THR A 727 6.47 17.40 -0.63
N THR A 728 7.57 18.14 -0.48
CA THR A 728 7.58 19.45 0.21
C THR A 728 6.88 20.53 -0.64
N TRP A 729 6.50 21.64 -0.02
CA TRP A 729 5.92 22.79 -0.73
C TRP A 729 6.87 23.32 -1.81
N GLU A 730 8.17 23.40 -1.50
CA GLU A 730 9.19 23.87 -2.45
C GLU A 730 9.32 22.96 -3.67
N GLU A 731 9.26 21.64 -3.49
CA GLU A 731 9.26 20.66 -4.58
C GLU A 731 8.01 20.77 -5.45
N SER A 732 6.84 20.93 -4.81
CA SER A 732 5.55 21.06 -5.50
C SER A 732 5.48 22.35 -6.34
N ILE A 733 6.04 23.45 -5.83
CA ILE A 733 6.02 24.75 -6.51
C ILE A 733 7.13 24.89 -7.56
N ALA A 734 8.24 24.17 -7.44
CA ALA A 734 9.36 24.32 -8.38
C ALA A 734 8.96 24.08 -9.83
N ALA A 735 8.20 23.03 -10.10
CA ALA A 735 7.70 22.73 -11.44
C ALA A 735 6.76 23.84 -11.96
N SER A 736 5.90 24.39 -11.10
CA SER A 736 4.96 25.45 -11.45
C SER A 736 5.69 26.76 -11.76
N VAL A 737 6.70 27.13 -10.96
CA VAL A 737 7.52 28.33 -11.17
C VAL A 737 8.36 28.21 -12.43
N ASP A 738 8.94 27.04 -12.69
CA ASP A 738 9.68 26.78 -13.94
C ASP A 738 8.73 26.85 -15.14
N LEU A 739 7.54 26.24 -15.08
CA LEU A 739 6.54 26.31 -16.16
C LEU A 739 6.16 27.77 -16.47
N ILE A 740 5.77 28.56 -15.47
CA ILE A 740 5.37 29.96 -15.64
C ILE A 740 6.53 30.82 -16.18
N SER A 741 7.77 30.46 -15.84
CA SER A 741 8.97 31.19 -16.30
C SER A 741 9.34 30.92 -17.76
N HIS A 742 8.80 29.87 -18.37
CA HIS A 742 9.09 29.43 -19.74
C HIS A 742 7.86 29.44 -20.65
N VAL A 743 6.64 29.39 -20.10
CA VAL A 743 5.37 29.32 -20.83
C VAL A 743 4.44 30.46 -20.40
N GLY A 744 3.85 31.16 -21.37
CA GLY A 744 2.87 32.23 -21.14
C GLY A 744 3.46 33.64 -20.98
N ALA A 745 2.65 34.58 -20.47
CA ALA A 745 2.95 36.02 -20.43
C ALA A 745 4.19 36.40 -19.60
N LEU A 746 4.68 35.49 -18.75
CA LEU A 746 5.85 35.68 -17.88
C LEU A 746 7.12 34.97 -18.42
N SER A 747 7.04 34.41 -19.63
CA SER A 747 8.13 33.66 -20.26
C SER A 747 9.36 34.52 -20.54
N LYS A 748 10.55 33.91 -20.40
CA LYS A 748 11.85 34.54 -20.67
C LYS A 748 12.06 34.85 -22.16
N ASN A 749 11.52 34.02 -23.04
CA ASN A 749 11.76 34.06 -24.48
C ASN A 749 10.41 34.12 -25.22
N LYS A 750 10.15 35.21 -25.95
CA LYS A 750 9.03 35.25 -26.90
C LYS A 750 9.43 34.44 -28.14
N GLY A 751 8.72 33.34 -28.42
CA GLY A 751 8.84 32.59 -29.68
C GLY A 751 9.75 31.34 -29.68
N MET A 752 9.84 30.59 -28.56
CA MET A 752 10.43 29.24 -28.56
C MET A 752 9.34 28.18 -28.38
N ASP A 753 9.46 27.06 -29.08
CA ASP A 753 8.48 25.97 -29.14
C ASP A 753 8.29 25.26 -27.79
N PHE A 754 7.06 24.81 -27.55
CA PHE A 754 6.60 24.24 -26.28
C PHE A 754 7.27 22.88 -25.96
N GLU A 755 7.57 22.06 -26.97
CA GLU A 755 8.15 20.72 -26.80
C GLU A 755 9.58 20.73 -26.24
N GLU A 756 10.41 21.71 -26.63
CA GLU A 756 11.77 21.84 -26.09
C GLU A 756 11.76 22.21 -24.60
N ASN A 757 10.80 23.02 -24.15
CA ASN A 757 10.68 23.44 -22.75
C ASN A 757 10.16 22.31 -21.84
N TYR A 758 9.29 21.42 -22.34
CA TYR A 758 8.67 20.36 -21.53
C TYR A 758 9.67 19.23 -21.19
N SER A 759 10.59 18.92 -22.11
CA SER A 759 11.63 17.89 -21.90
C SER A 759 12.58 18.20 -20.72
N PHE A 760 12.75 19.49 -20.37
CA PHE A 760 13.64 19.95 -19.31
C PHE A 760 13.03 19.85 -17.90
N LEU A 761 11.69 19.74 -17.80
CA LEU A 761 10.93 19.74 -16.54
C LEU A 761 10.91 18.37 -15.84
N VAL A 762 11.13 17.27 -16.57
CA VAL A 762 10.96 15.89 -16.05
C VAL A 762 12.28 15.25 -15.59
N THR A 763 13.43 15.82 -15.93
CA THR A 763 14.74 15.13 -15.81
C THR A 763 15.67 15.64 -14.71
N ASN A 764 15.37 16.77 -14.06
CA ASN A 764 16.28 17.36 -13.06
C ASN A 764 15.80 17.14 -11.61
N PRO A 765 16.65 16.63 -10.71
CA PRO A 765 16.33 16.56 -9.29
C PRO A 765 16.16 17.97 -8.69
N PHE A 766 15.26 18.10 -7.71
CA PHE A 766 14.93 19.38 -7.09
C PHE A 766 16.14 20.05 -6.39
N ASP A 767 16.36 21.34 -6.69
CA ASP A 767 17.40 22.19 -6.11
C ASP A 767 16.80 23.51 -5.58
N LEU A 768 16.90 23.74 -4.28
CA LEU A 768 16.41 24.94 -3.59
C LEU A 768 17.11 26.22 -4.06
N GLU A 769 18.41 26.19 -4.31
CA GLU A 769 19.14 27.39 -4.74
C GLU A 769 18.80 27.74 -6.19
N ARG A 770 18.46 26.74 -7.02
CA ARG A 770 17.82 26.96 -8.32
C ARG A 770 16.43 27.58 -8.15
N LEU A 771 15.56 27.03 -7.30
CA LEU A 771 14.21 27.59 -7.07
C LEU A 771 14.27 29.04 -6.57
N LYS A 772 15.13 29.36 -5.59
CA LYS A 772 15.31 30.73 -5.09
C LYS A 772 15.73 31.69 -6.20
N ARG A 773 16.66 31.28 -7.07
CA ARG A 773 17.08 32.08 -8.23
C ARG A 773 15.92 32.28 -9.21
N GLN A 774 15.15 31.24 -9.50
CA GLN A 774 14.00 31.33 -10.40
C GLN A 774 12.90 32.24 -9.84
N LEU A 775 12.54 32.11 -8.57
CA LEU A 775 11.60 33.00 -7.90
C LEU A 775 12.07 34.47 -7.92
N ASN A 776 13.34 34.73 -7.59
CA ASN A 776 13.90 36.09 -7.66
C ASN A 776 13.80 36.66 -9.09
N ASN A 777 14.19 35.87 -10.10
CA ASN A 777 14.10 36.28 -11.50
C ASN A 777 12.66 36.55 -11.94
N LEU A 778 11.71 35.70 -11.54
CA LEU A 778 10.29 35.84 -11.84
C LEU A 778 9.74 37.14 -11.23
N PHE A 779 10.02 37.41 -9.95
CA PHE A 779 9.59 38.63 -9.29
C PHE A 779 10.23 39.89 -9.89
N GLU A 780 11.51 39.85 -10.27
CA GLU A 780 12.16 40.96 -10.97
C GLU A 780 11.52 41.23 -12.34
N ARG A 781 11.13 40.18 -13.08
CA ARG A 781 10.40 40.32 -14.36
C ARG A 781 9.04 40.94 -14.14
N ILE A 782 8.26 40.43 -13.18
CA ILE A 782 6.95 41.00 -12.81
C ILE A 782 7.11 42.48 -12.46
N ALA A 783 8.13 42.83 -11.67
CA ALA A 783 8.42 44.22 -11.33
C ALA A 783 8.78 45.09 -12.55
N ARG A 784 9.55 44.57 -13.52
CA ARG A 784 9.85 45.28 -14.79
C ARG A 784 8.60 45.49 -15.63
N MET A 785 7.76 44.46 -15.81
CA MET A 785 6.53 44.59 -16.60
C MET A 785 5.54 45.58 -15.98
N ILE A 786 5.45 45.62 -14.64
CA ILE A 786 4.64 46.62 -13.92
C ILE A 786 5.20 48.04 -14.13
N GLN A 787 6.52 48.21 -14.24
CA GLN A 787 7.17 49.51 -14.49
C GLN A 787 7.05 49.96 -15.96
N GLU A 788 7.11 49.02 -16.90
CA GLU A 788 7.01 49.27 -18.34
C GLU A 788 5.55 49.50 -18.80
N GLY A 789 4.56 49.34 -17.91
CA GLY A 789 3.14 49.51 -18.23
C GLY A 789 2.58 48.43 -19.16
N SER A 790 3.32 47.34 -19.38
CA SER A 790 3.06 46.31 -20.39
C SER A 790 2.07 45.22 -19.93
N VAL A 791 1.30 45.49 -18.88
CA VAL A 791 0.16 44.65 -18.48
C VAL A 791 -1.11 45.48 -18.59
N GLU A 792 -1.58 45.70 -19.81
CA GLU A 792 -3.02 45.78 -20.01
C GLU A 792 -3.54 44.38 -19.68
N ILE A 793 -4.16 44.21 -18.51
CA ILE A 793 -5.16 43.16 -18.37
C ILE A 793 -6.30 43.64 -19.27
N GLN A 794 -6.24 43.30 -20.56
CA GLN A 794 -7.45 43.30 -21.35
C GLN A 794 -8.41 42.38 -20.59
N GLU A 795 -9.50 42.96 -20.07
CA GLU A 795 -10.75 42.24 -19.92
C GLU A 795 -11.18 41.83 -21.34
N ASP A 796 -10.42 40.93 -21.97
CA ASP A 796 -10.86 40.27 -23.17
C ASP A 796 -11.98 39.35 -22.70
N SER A 797 -13.19 39.82 -22.99
CA SER A 797 -14.40 39.03 -23.07
C SER A 797 -14.03 37.61 -23.51
N ARG A 798 -14.21 36.65 -22.60
CA ARG A 798 -14.29 35.20 -22.84
C ARG A 798 -14.16 34.85 -24.33
N LYS A 799 -12.93 34.74 -24.82
CA LYS A 799 -12.64 33.93 -25.98
C LYS A 799 -11.94 32.72 -25.44
N ASP A 800 -12.74 31.70 -25.21
CA ASP A 800 -12.28 30.36 -24.92
C ASP A 800 -11.29 29.98 -26.03
N VAL A 801 -10.06 29.67 -25.64
CA VAL A 801 -9.09 29.07 -26.55
C VAL A 801 -9.60 27.66 -26.83
N GLU A 802 -10.15 27.48 -28.02
CA GLU A 802 -10.65 26.22 -28.53
C GLU A 802 -9.51 25.19 -28.65
N ILE A 803 -9.65 24.05 -27.97
CA ILE A 803 -8.72 22.90 -28.11
C ILE A 803 -8.79 22.30 -29.54
N SER A 804 -9.84 22.61 -30.31
CA SER A 804 -9.99 22.25 -31.73
C SER A 804 -8.89 22.80 -32.62
N ASP A 805 -8.28 23.94 -32.27
CA ASP A 805 -7.19 24.53 -33.07
C ASP A 805 -5.88 23.72 -32.96
N TRP A 806 -5.76 22.82 -31.98
CA TRP A 806 -4.55 22.03 -31.75
C TRP A 806 -4.61 20.62 -32.37
N LEU A 807 -5.79 20.17 -32.81
CA LEU A 807 -5.98 18.79 -33.33
C LEU A 807 -5.93 18.69 -34.86
N ASN A 808 -5.82 19.81 -35.59
CA ASN A 808 -5.85 19.80 -37.06
C ASN A 808 -4.48 19.91 -37.76
N GLU A 809 -3.35 20.01 -37.04
CA GLU A 809 -2.01 20.08 -37.66
C GLU A 809 -1.20 18.77 -37.62
N ALA A 810 -1.81 17.65 -37.24
CA ALA A 810 -1.17 16.34 -37.37
C ALA A 810 -1.77 15.56 -38.56
N SER A 811 -1.19 15.71 -39.75
CA SER A 811 -1.37 14.75 -40.85
C SER A 811 -0.03 14.49 -41.56
N PRO A 812 0.12 13.33 -42.23
CA PRO A 812 1.26 12.45 -42.03
C PRO A 812 2.28 12.50 -43.16
N THR A 813 3.57 12.44 -42.83
CA THR A 813 4.60 12.00 -43.78
C THR A 813 5.69 11.23 -43.05
N VAL A 814 5.82 9.96 -43.41
CA VAL A 814 7.06 9.18 -43.64
C VAL A 814 6.80 7.71 -43.25
N MET A 815 6.23 6.97 -44.20
CA MET A 815 6.58 5.57 -44.44
C MET A 815 6.86 5.45 -45.93
N GLU A 816 8.14 5.42 -46.30
CA GLU A 816 8.67 4.70 -47.47
C GLU A 816 10.20 4.63 -47.35
N ASN A 817 10.71 3.40 -47.52
CA ASN A 817 12.08 2.86 -47.38
C ASN A 817 12.55 2.43 -45.98
#